data_AF-A0A7S9NFX5-F1
#
_entry.id   AF-A0A7S9NFX5-F1
#
_cell.length_a   1.000
_cell.length_b   1.000
_cell.length_c   1.000
_cell.angle_alpha   90.00
_cell.angle_beta   90.00
_cell.angle_gamma   90.00
#
_symmetry.space_group_name_H-M   'P 1'
#
loop_
_entity.id
_entity.type
_entity.pdbx_description
1 polymer ?
#
loop_
_entity_poly.entity_id
_entity_poly.type
_entity_poly.pdbx_seq_one_letter_code
_entity_poly.pdbx_strand_id
1 'polypeptide(L)'
;MPLTPRNDVNFKRNLIDIIKFSYDNDTSRPFISKNKLLIGYGFSLKDDIELICTQIYKNNKDKVIKDIKQTIATTTSTTTIEKINTDELLKKINDAAKEAYAKSGGADTLPEFEFSSEDQLNAILEQKLTPLIQEINQKLNNSPLKNLQAVSLTSDTQNSQISREHVALLALLYISKKSNIDPSLASYIKSKNRFKAWFWLAYESFSDEASNKTSLLREKISTQFGLYESDEQNINFAECIDVFSHLNISKAKYKSKNQNNKEIIQNVTHLEFMKLQENGSNLNASDTSKCEDLFQPFVTKINSLLSTQSTKTFSFENIYCVNLISSNASNTSRINKLLRQREEEFYKQENILLLCPRKMTTPIRVFQPKKSEFTVVLASQTPFDCSELNPKELNSSRPNYGKVNLCELILTDFKFDSYEDSKNKEIKFKNAKSKDTVILYQENKNEEDKINGATFTSIKQNSDDIEYKLEDDAISMKYFEDQTSNNKHLNFSLLNFAKENNFTLRDDKGSAMFDIKLRLAHGNNIVPTSASSSGLTLTINNLIIENEDGKASEDIDKIYLHHCFDKSIYESISLVKNEDSDIKNSYTATFNIPIDKENKGDTKFILYSSDLSKVYSTKDIHAHTDTAVISLGYQDKSSSNFCYSNKVSLRDITDHITNVISDSEYPFKTNEPISLKAIYKQEKGSKRYKEILWGYKVIKSKEYDELSKSNPKDVVGLKDQKGKEITFKISDVIQKDDLDKLKQGGHTIVFFAYLEGDKDKFKFYTRYGKNHIRIDIKIPVYIKFKDDKLVIYEFEHAIKEKAFDAKLKLSDDKDDALIKNDNYLYINKNISSNEISIYEDDKLSKELKSDEKTNKSYQIYAKEESSNNQSNADKDDKLGINLLSKEDMDKFINSFNESKSLTRVDSGMWEDGDKEINVLIEIKDYPFTLSMLKQVFTNIKTNQEYILQEMVDELNRRDDDGIQMYVKYKLDTRNRLEHFFGQCFVEAKTTKGDFTLEEELEKFTENNIISHRGKARLEEAKKLYPQYYDKTNPSKWAKFVGNAMYSDRGKGYLGNDGGDDGFNFRGRGIKQLTGKFNYKDFNKYAHNNYWLDEEVNFVNSPDLLILDGKYALVSAAYFWTIERPKPKKYRLYEIADESKADSDNSDIVEHITTVINPQKLGLEHRKEAYKRIRDANIFKMFQ
;
A
#
# COMPACT_ATOMS: atom_id res chain seq x y z
N MET A 1 -2.70 -11.09 21.41
CA MET A 1 -3.09 -12.31 22.18
C MET A 1 -1.88 -13.18 22.60
N PRO A 2 -1.32 -12.95 23.80
CA PRO A 2 -0.31 -13.85 24.36
C PRO A 2 -0.91 -15.22 24.72
N LEU A 3 -0.13 -16.28 24.48
CA LEU A 3 -0.47 -17.63 24.93
C LEU A 3 -0.17 -17.78 26.43
N THR A 4 -1.14 -17.40 27.26
CA THR A 4 -1.13 -17.67 28.71
C THR A 4 -1.84 -19.00 28.97
N PRO A 5 -1.22 -19.98 29.66
CA PRO A 5 -1.86 -21.26 29.96
C PRO A 5 -3.16 -21.05 30.76
N ARG A 6 -4.26 -21.64 30.30
CA ARG A 6 -5.56 -21.57 30.99
C ARG A 6 -5.86 -22.90 31.65
N ASN A 7 -6.06 -22.90 32.96
CA ASN A 7 -6.34 -24.10 33.72
C ASN A 7 -7.60 -24.81 33.18
N ASP A 8 -7.50 -26.12 33.01
CA ASP A 8 -8.65 -26.96 32.72
C ASP A 8 -9.10 -27.69 33.99
N VAL A 9 -10.20 -27.21 34.57
CA VAL A 9 -10.82 -27.81 35.76
C VAL A 9 -11.45 -29.19 35.47
N ASN A 10 -11.65 -29.53 34.20
CA ASN A 10 -12.26 -30.78 33.73
C ASN A 10 -11.33 -31.54 32.76
N PHE A 11 -10.01 -31.40 32.91
CA PHE A 11 -8.97 -31.96 32.04
C PHE A 11 -9.28 -33.40 31.58
N LYS A 12 -9.54 -34.32 32.52
CA LYS A 12 -9.78 -35.75 32.27
C LYS A 12 -10.97 -35.94 31.34
N ARG A 13 -12.10 -35.32 31.68
CA ARG A 13 -13.35 -35.40 30.92
C ARG A 13 -13.17 -34.82 29.52
N ASN A 14 -12.60 -33.63 29.41
CA ASN A 14 -12.38 -32.95 28.13
C ASN A 14 -11.45 -33.75 27.20
N LEU A 15 -10.36 -34.32 27.73
CA LEU A 15 -9.45 -35.15 26.95
C LEU A 15 -10.12 -36.43 26.44
N ILE A 16 -10.84 -37.14 27.30
CA ILE A 16 -11.57 -38.36 26.94
C ILE A 16 -12.66 -38.05 25.92
N ASP A 17 -13.45 -37.00 26.13
CA ASP A 17 -14.53 -36.61 25.22
C ASP A 17 -14.00 -36.29 23.82
N ILE A 18 -12.85 -35.62 23.70
CA ILE A 18 -12.21 -35.32 22.41
C ILE A 18 -11.68 -36.59 21.75
N ILE A 19 -11.00 -37.47 22.50
CA ILE A 19 -10.45 -38.72 21.95
C ILE A 19 -11.58 -39.65 21.49
N LYS A 20 -12.58 -39.86 22.34
CA LYS A 20 -13.76 -40.72 22.08
C LYS A 20 -14.51 -40.27 20.84
N PHE A 21 -14.63 -38.95 20.64
CA PHE A 21 -15.29 -38.38 19.46
C PHE A 21 -14.68 -38.84 18.12
N SER A 22 -13.42 -39.26 18.11
CA SER A 22 -12.73 -39.79 16.91
C SER A 22 -13.21 -41.17 16.47
N TYR A 23 -14.04 -41.86 17.27
CA TYR A 23 -14.47 -43.23 17.04
C TYR A 23 -16.02 -43.30 16.96
N ASP A 24 -16.55 -44.11 16.04
CA ASP A 24 -18.01 -44.25 15.76
C ASP A 24 -18.69 -45.40 16.48
N ASN A 25 -17.90 -46.36 16.96
CA ASN A 25 -18.40 -47.66 17.37
C ASN A 25 -18.37 -47.79 18.88
N ASP A 26 -19.11 -48.78 19.39
CA ASP A 26 -19.00 -49.19 20.76
C ASP A 26 -17.53 -49.52 21.10
N THR A 27 -16.94 -48.66 21.93
CA THR A 27 -15.53 -48.76 22.29
C THR A 27 -15.28 -49.96 23.23
N SER A 28 -16.31 -50.59 23.79
CA SER A 28 -16.13 -51.76 24.65
C SER A 28 -15.68 -53.00 23.86
N ARG A 29 -16.00 -53.09 22.55
CA ARG A 29 -15.83 -54.28 21.69
C ARG A 29 -14.89 -54.05 20.50
N PRO A 30 -14.36 -55.12 19.87
CA PRO A 30 -13.56 -55.02 18.65
C PRO A 30 -14.30 -54.33 17.51
N PHE A 31 -13.63 -53.42 16.81
CA PHE A 31 -14.15 -52.75 15.61
C PHE A 31 -13.05 -52.52 14.56
N ILE A 32 -13.46 -52.24 13.32
CA ILE A 32 -12.54 -51.90 12.22
C ILE A 32 -12.61 -50.41 11.94
N SER A 33 -11.45 -49.76 11.83
CA SER A 33 -11.34 -48.37 11.37
C SER A 33 -10.05 -48.16 10.59
N LYS A 34 -10.16 -47.53 9.41
CA LYS A 34 -9.03 -47.23 8.51
C LYS A 34 -8.12 -48.44 8.26
N ASN A 35 -8.74 -49.59 7.92
CA ASN A 35 -8.09 -50.88 7.67
C ASN A 35 -7.23 -51.41 8.84
N LYS A 36 -7.62 -51.07 10.08
CA LYS A 36 -7.02 -51.60 11.31
C LYS A 36 -8.09 -52.18 12.22
N LEU A 37 -7.73 -53.24 12.93
CA LEU A 37 -8.56 -53.90 13.93
C LEU A 37 -8.25 -53.32 15.32
N LEU A 38 -9.24 -52.66 15.93
CA LEU A 38 -9.09 -51.82 17.13
C LEU A 38 -10.11 -52.21 18.21
N ILE A 39 -9.89 -51.76 19.44
CA ILE A 39 -10.83 -51.81 20.58
C ILE A 39 -10.60 -50.58 21.48
N GLY A 40 -11.57 -50.16 22.29
CA GLY A 40 -11.42 -49.03 23.19
C GLY A 40 -11.27 -47.69 22.46
N TYR A 41 -10.48 -46.79 23.03
CA TYR A 41 -10.13 -45.50 22.43
C TYR A 41 -9.08 -45.62 21.30
N GLY A 42 -9.22 -46.63 20.44
CA GLY A 42 -8.31 -46.91 19.31
C GLY A 42 -7.07 -47.73 19.65
N PHE A 43 -7.16 -48.61 20.65
CA PHE A 43 -6.11 -49.57 20.98
C PHE A 43 -6.04 -50.67 19.90
N SER A 44 -4.85 -50.94 19.39
CA SER A 44 -4.57 -51.98 18.40
C SER A 44 -4.76 -53.36 19.03
N LEU A 45 -5.68 -54.16 18.51
CA LEU A 45 -5.86 -55.54 18.99
C LEU A 45 -4.63 -56.43 18.72
N LYS A 46 -3.72 -56.00 17.85
CA LYS A 46 -2.47 -56.70 17.58
C LYS A 46 -1.36 -56.23 18.52
N ASP A 47 -1.20 -54.92 18.66
CA ASP A 47 -0.02 -54.33 19.32
C ASP A 47 -0.25 -54.12 20.82
N ASP A 48 -1.50 -53.85 21.24
CA ASP A 48 -1.85 -53.52 22.63
C ASP A 48 -2.53 -54.68 23.38
N ILE A 49 -2.56 -55.88 22.79
CA ILE A 49 -3.30 -57.04 23.31
C ILE A 49 -2.91 -57.43 24.74
N GLU A 50 -1.64 -57.21 25.11
CA GLU A 50 -1.17 -57.42 26.47
C GLU A 50 -1.82 -56.47 27.47
N LEU A 51 -1.91 -55.18 27.14
CA LEU A 51 -2.56 -54.19 27.97
C LEU A 51 -4.07 -54.44 28.06
N ILE A 52 -4.69 -54.77 26.92
CA ILE A 52 -6.13 -55.08 26.82
C ILE A 52 -6.47 -56.30 27.70
N CYS A 53 -5.74 -57.41 27.54
CA CYS A 53 -5.98 -58.62 28.34
C CYS A 53 -5.66 -58.40 29.82
N THR A 54 -4.68 -57.55 30.15
CA THR A 54 -4.38 -57.18 31.55
C THR A 54 -5.60 -56.51 32.20
N GLN A 55 -6.28 -55.62 31.49
CA GLN A 55 -7.44 -54.93 32.05
C GLN A 55 -8.70 -55.79 32.11
N ILE A 56 -8.96 -56.60 31.08
CA ILE A 56 -10.17 -57.45 31.01
C ILE A 56 -10.05 -58.65 31.95
N TYR A 57 -8.92 -59.37 31.92
CA TYR A 57 -8.76 -60.64 32.64
C TYR A 57 -7.97 -60.52 33.95
N LYS A 58 -7.36 -59.36 34.23
CA LYS A 58 -6.59 -59.09 35.46
C LYS A 58 -5.57 -60.22 35.71
N ASN A 59 -5.67 -60.88 36.86
CA ASN A 59 -4.77 -61.96 37.29
C ASN A 59 -4.84 -63.22 36.40
N ASN A 60 -5.86 -63.34 35.55
CA ASN A 60 -6.03 -64.50 34.66
C ASN A 60 -5.45 -64.29 33.25
N LYS A 61 -4.86 -63.13 32.96
CA LYS A 61 -4.28 -62.80 31.65
C LYS A 61 -3.35 -63.87 31.09
N ASP A 62 -2.37 -64.31 31.88
CA ASP A 62 -1.30 -65.22 31.42
C ASP A 62 -1.83 -66.60 31.04
N LYS A 63 -3.02 -66.97 31.53
CA LYS A 63 -3.70 -68.24 31.21
C LYS A 63 -4.36 -68.24 29.83
N VAL A 64 -4.68 -67.06 29.27
CA VAL A 64 -5.54 -66.96 28.06
C VAL A 64 -4.88 -66.19 26.91
N ILE A 65 -3.92 -65.31 27.19
CA ILE A 65 -3.40 -64.36 26.20
C ILE A 65 -2.72 -65.02 25.00
N LYS A 66 -2.08 -66.18 25.19
CA LYS A 66 -1.37 -66.89 24.11
C LYS A 66 -2.35 -67.35 23.03
N ASP A 67 -3.44 -68.00 23.44
CA ASP A 67 -4.47 -68.52 22.55
C ASP A 67 -5.27 -67.38 21.89
N ILE A 68 -5.54 -66.30 22.63
CA ILE A 68 -6.17 -65.08 22.07
C ILE A 68 -5.29 -64.47 20.96
N LYS A 69 -3.99 -64.29 21.21
CA LYS A 69 -3.03 -63.78 20.20
C LYS A 69 -3.03 -64.67 18.94
N GLN A 70 -3.02 -66.00 19.12
CA GLN A 70 -3.03 -66.96 18.03
C GLN A 70 -4.32 -66.86 17.20
N THR A 71 -5.47 -66.73 17.84
CA THR A 71 -6.77 -66.58 17.17
C THR A 71 -6.83 -65.30 16.32
N ILE A 72 -6.35 -64.18 16.86
CA ILE A 72 -6.29 -62.89 16.14
C ILE A 72 -5.33 -62.98 14.95
N ALA A 73 -4.13 -63.55 15.15
CA ALA A 73 -3.13 -63.72 14.09
C ALA A 73 -3.64 -64.62 12.96
N THR A 74 -4.28 -65.74 13.31
CA THR A 74 -4.85 -66.67 12.33
C THR A 74 -5.93 -65.98 11.49
N THR A 75 -6.89 -65.30 12.16
CA THR A 75 -7.98 -64.60 11.47
C THR A 75 -7.47 -63.50 10.53
N THR A 76 -6.48 -62.73 10.97
CA THR A 76 -5.90 -61.63 10.16
C THR A 76 -4.98 -62.11 9.04
N SER A 77 -4.49 -63.36 9.10
CA SER A 77 -3.69 -63.97 8.03
C SER A 77 -4.53 -64.58 6.90
N THR A 78 -5.76 -65.03 7.21
CA THR A 78 -6.65 -65.67 6.24
C THR A 78 -7.63 -64.71 5.57
N THR A 79 -7.91 -63.58 6.23
CA THR A 79 -8.93 -62.62 5.79
C THR A 79 -8.36 -61.21 5.82
N THR A 80 -8.55 -60.45 4.74
CA THR A 80 -8.21 -59.02 4.71
C THR A 80 -8.98 -58.27 5.79
N ILE A 81 -8.32 -57.38 6.53
CA ILE A 81 -8.89 -56.71 7.72
C ILE A 81 -10.25 -56.07 7.44
N GLU A 82 -10.41 -55.39 6.30
CA GLU A 82 -11.69 -54.78 5.87
C GLU A 82 -12.88 -55.75 5.74
N LYS A 83 -12.64 -57.05 5.59
CA LYS A 83 -13.67 -58.09 5.42
C LYS A 83 -13.88 -58.95 6.67
N ILE A 84 -13.19 -58.64 7.77
CA ILE A 84 -13.36 -59.38 9.03
C ILE A 84 -14.71 -59.01 9.65
N ASN A 85 -15.53 -60.02 9.96
CA ASN A 85 -16.70 -59.84 10.81
C ASN A 85 -16.25 -59.74 12.28
N THR A 86 -16.41 -58.57 12.88
CA THR A 86 -15.91 -58.28 14.24
C THR A 86 -16.66 -59.02 15.33
N ASP A 87 -17.96 -59.30 15.16
CA ASP A 87 -18.76 -60.08 16.11
C ASP A 87 -18.36 -61.56 16.07
N GLU A 88 -18.09 -62.09 14.87
CA GLU A 88 -17.60 -63.46 14.71
C GLU A 88 -16.19 -63.61 15.29
N LEU A 89 -15.33 -62.62 15.07
CA LEU A 89 -14.00 -62.58 15.67
C LEU A 89 -14.09 -62.48 17.20
N LEU A 90 -14.95 -61.62 17.75
CA LEU A 90 -15.18 -61.52 19.19
C LEU A 90 -15.61 -62.87 19.78
N LYS A 91 -16.52 -63.58 19.10
CA LYS A 91 -16.93 -64.93 19.51
C LYS A 91 -15.74 -65.91 19.50
N LYS A 92 -14.96 -65.94 18.43
CA LYS A 92 -13.76 -66.80 18.32
C LYS A 92 -12.73 -66.50 19.41
N ILE A 93 -12.53 -65.23 19.76
CA ILE A 93 -11.65 -64.81 20.86
C ILE A 93 -12.19 -65.33 22.20
N ASN A 94 -13.48 -65.14 22.46
CA ASN A 94 -14.13 -65.60 23.68
C ASN A 94 -14.08 -67.12 23.84
N ASP A 95 -14.33 -67.88 22.77
CA ASP A 95 -14.26 -69.35 22.78
C ASP A 95 -12.83 -69.84 23.06
N ALA A 96 -11.84 -69.25 22.38
CA ALA A 96 -10.43 -69.55 22.62
C ALA A 96 -9.99 -69.23 24.06
N ALA A 97 -10.45 -68.10 24.61
CA ALA A 97 -10.15 -67.69 25.98
C ALA A 97 -10.77 -68.67 27.00
N LYS A 98 -12.02 -69.09 26.80
CA LYS A 98 -12.72 -70.07 27.66
C LYS A 98 -12.05 -71.43 27.63
N GLU A 99 -11.68 -71.93 26.44
CA GLU A 99 -10.97 -73.21 26.31
C GLU A 99 -9.59 -73.18 26.98
N ALA A 100 -8.82 -72.11 26.76
CA ALA A 100 -7.50 -71.94 27.38
C ALA A 100 -7.62 -71.86 28.91
N TYR A 101 -8.61 -71.12 29.41
CA TYR A 101 -8.86 -70.99 30.84
C TYR A 101 -9.25 -72.32 31.48
N ALA A 102 -10.13 -73.10 30.83
CA ALA A 102 -10.52 -74.43 31.30
C ALA A 102 -9.31 -75.39 31.35
N LYS A 103 -8.44 -75.38 30.32
CA LYS A 103 -7.20 -76.17 30.29
C LYS A 103 -6.22 -75.78 31.40
N SER A 104 -6.27 -74.54 31.88
CA SER A 104 -5.45 -74.04 32.98
C SER A 104 -5.98 -74.37 34.39
N GLY A 105 -7.10 -75.10 34.49
CA GLY A 105 -7.70 -75.52 35.77
C GLY A 105 -8.57 -74.45 36.45
N GLY A 106 -9.02 -73.43 35.73
CA GLY A 106 -9.92 -72.40 36.25
C GLY A 106 -11.37 -72.88 36.39
N ALA A 107 -11.98 -72.70 37.56
CA ALA A 107 -13.37 -73.10 37.84
C ALA A 107 -14.40 -71.96 37.74
N ASP A 108 -13.94 -70.71 37.65
CA ASP A 108 -14.79 -69.50 37.64
C ASP A 108 -15.24 -69.09 36.23
N THR A 109 -16.33 -68.32 36.15
CA THR A 109 -16.81 -67.74 34.89
C THR A 109 -15.86 -66.64 34.41
N LEU A 110 -15.16 -66.89 33.31
CA LEU A 110 -14.27 -65.92 32.66
C LEU A 110 -15.12 -64.77 32.06
N PRO A 111 -14.74 -63.49 32.26
CA PRO A 111 -15.44 -62.36 31.65
C PRO A 111 -15.34 -62.42 30.12
N GLU A 112 -16.32 -61.82 29.43
CA GLU A 112 -16.24 -61.67 27.98
C GLU A 112 -15.08 -60.72 27.60
N PHE A 113 -14.55 -60.89 26.39
CA PHE A 113 -13.52 -60.04 25.79
C PHE A 113 -14.07 -58.67 25.39
N GLU A 114 -14.52 -57.93 26.40
CA GLU A 114 -15.17 -56.63 26.31
C GLU A 114 -14.75 -55.79 27.53
N PHE A 115 -14.60 -54.48 27.35
CA PHE A 115 -14.37 -53.58 28.48
C PHE A 115 -15.66 -53.36 29.28
N SER A 116 -15.62 -53.67 30.57
CA SER A 116 -16.76 -53.56 31.49
C SER A 116 -16.86 -52.20 32.20
N SER A 117 -15.81 -51.38 32.16
CA SER A 117 -15.82 -50.03 32.76
C SER A 117 -14.90 -49.05 32.02
N GLU A 118 -15.21 -47.77 32.16
CA GLU A 118 -14.39 -46.68 31.59
C GLU A 118 -13.01 -46.58 32.28
N ASP A 119 -12.88 -47.03 33.53
CA ASP A 119 -11.60 -47.08 34.24
C ASP A 119 -10.59 -48.02 33.58
N GLN A 120 -11.06 -49.15 33.02
CA GLN A 120 -10.19 -50.07 32.26
C GLN A 120 -9.63 -49.39 31.01
N LEU A 121 -10.45 -48.59 30.32
CA LEU A 121 -10.02 -47.82 29.16
C LEU A 121 -9.04 -46.70 29.55
N ASN A 122 -9.32 -46.00 30.65
CA ASN A 122 -8.50 -44.91 31.17
C ASN A 122 -7.10 -45.38 31.57
N ALA A 123 -6.98 -46.55 32.19
CA ALA A 123 -5.68 -47.11 32.59
C ALA A 123 -4.77 -47.39 31.39
N ILE A 124 -5.32 -47.89 30.29
CA ILE A 124 -4.55 -48.11 29.05
C ILE A 124 -4.21 -46.76 28.39
N LEU A 125 -5.16 -45.82 28.37
CA LEU A 125 -4.94 -44.49 27.81
C LEU A 125 -3.82 -43.73 28.55
N GLU A 126 -3.79 -43.78 29.89
CA GLU A 126 -2.77 -43.13 30.72
C GLU A 126 -1.34 -43.61 30.37
N GLN A 127 -1.17 -44.93 30.19
CA GLN A 127 0.12 -45.50 29.76
C GLN A 127 0.54 -45.01 28.37
N LYS A 128 -0.43 -44.81 27.47
CA LYS A 128 -0.16 -44.30 26.12
C LYS A 128 0.12 -42.80 26.06
N LEU A 129 -0.42 -42.00 26.99
CA LEU A 129 -0.16 -40.56 27.04
C LEU A 129 1.23 -40.23 27.59
N THR A 130 1.77 -41.06 28.48
CA THR A 130 3.10 -40.86 29.10
C THR A 130 4.24 -40.55 28.09
N PRO A 131 4.45 -41.33 27.02
CA PRO A 131 5.48 -41.00 26.02
C PRO A 131 5.16 -39.72 25.22
N LEU A 132 3.89 -39.40 24.99
CA LEU A 132 3.47 -38.18 24.27
C LEU A 132 3.76 -36.91 25.09
N ILE A 133 3.64 -36.99 26.43
CA ILE A 133 4.00 -35.89 27.33
C ILE A 133 5.49 -35.55 27.21
N GLN A 134 6.35 -36.56 27.18
CA GLN A 134 7.80 -36.37 26.99
C GLN A 134 8.09 -35.69 25.64
N GLU A 135 7.38 -36.11 24.59
CA GLU A 135 7.49 -35.51 23.27
C GLU A 135 7.07 -34.03 23.27
N ILE A 136 5.94 -33.69 23.91
CA ILE A 136 5.49 -32.30 24.08
C ILE A 136 6.54 -31.48 24.82
N ASN A 137 7.01 -31.96 25.97
CA ASN A 137 8.01 -31.26 26.79
C ASN A 137 9.33 -31.05 26.02
N GLN A 138 9.77 -32.03 25.23
CA GLN A 138 10.98 -31.93 24.42
C GLN A 138 10.80 -30.91 23.28
N LYS A 139 9.70 -31.01 22.53
CA LYS A 139 9.47 -30.16 21.36
C LYS A 139 9.15 -28.72 21.72
N LEU A 140 8.44 -28.51 22.83
CA LEU A 140 8.04 -27.20 23.32
C LEU A 140 9.00 -26.65 24.39
N ASN A 141 10.26 -27.13 24.38
CA ASN A 141 11.31 -26.58 25.23
C ASN A 141 11.38 -25.05 25.06
N ASN A 142 11.51 -24.34 26.19
CA ASN A 142 11.49 -22.88 26.32
C ASN A 142 10.16 -22.18 25.95
N SER A 143 9.05 -22.92 25.86
CA SER A 143 7.70 -22.35 25.67
C SER A 143 6.97 -22.12 27.02
N PRO A 144 5.90 -21.32 27.08
CA PRO A 144 5.05 -21.19 28.26
C PRO A 144 4.25 -22.45 28.61
N LEU A 145 4.16 -23.42 27.68
CA LEU A 145 3.52 -24.72 27.88
C LEU A 145 4.54 -25.83 28.24
N LYS A 146 5.76 -25.47 28.63
CA LYS A 146 6.77 -26.44 29.10
C LYS A 146 6.48 -26.78 30.56
N ASN A 147 6.61 -28.07 30.93
CA ASN A 147 6.47 -28.66 32.27
C ASN A 147 5.09 -29.27 32.57
N LEU A 148 4.70 -30.27 31.80
CA LEU A 148 3.63 -31.19 32.19
C LEU A 148 4.06 -32.06 33.39
N GLN A 149 3.31 -32.02 34.49
CA GLN A 149 3.39 -33.04 35.54
C GLN A 149 2.85 -34.39 35.01
N ALA A 150 3.13 -35.50 35.70
CA ALA A 150 2.58 -36.80 35.32
C ALA A 150 1.05 -36.73 35.26
N VAL A 151 0.48 -37.02 34.09
CA VAL A 151 -0.97 -37.03 33.89
C VAL A 151 -1.53 -38.30 34.51
N SER A 152 -2.43 -38.16 35.48
CA SER A 152 -3.18 -39.27 36.05
C SER A 152 -4.65 -39.17 35.65
N LEU A 153 -5.21 -40.23 35.05
CA LEU A 153 -6.62 -40.29 34.63
C LEU A 153 -7.49 -41.05 35.64
N THR A 154 -6.92 -41.47 36.78
CA THR A 154 -7.53 -42.39 37.75
C THR A 154 -8.12 -41.71 39.00
N SER A 155 -7.96 -40.39 39.18
CA SER A 155 -8.61 -39.65 40.27
C SER A 155 -9.14 -38.28 39.81
N ASP A 156 -10.36 -37.90 40.24
CA ASP A 156 -10.99 -36.61 39.91
C ASP A 156 -10.47 -35.47 40.81
N THR A 157 -9.14 -35.38 40.96
CA THR A 157 -8.55 -34.37 41.84
C THR A 157 -8.57 -32.98 41.19
N GLN A 158 -9.27 -32.04 41.82
CA GLN A 158 -9.46 -30.63 41.41
C GLN A 158 -8.17 -29.80 41.26
N ASN A 159 -6.97 -30.39 41.39
CA ASN A 159 -5.69 -29.68 41.50
C ASN A 159 -4.75 -29.84 40.30
N SER A 160 -5.21 -30.37 39.17
CA SER A 160 -4.36 -30.44 37.98
C SER A 160 -4.16 -29.04 37.38
N GLN A 161 -2.96 -28.47 37.55
CA GLN A 161 -2.47 -27.27 36.81
C GLN A 161 -2.24 -27.56 35.31
N ILE A 162 -3.07 -28.41 34.70
CA ILE A 162 -2.96 -28.77 33.30
C ILE A 162 -3.79 -27.79 32.50
N SER A 163 -3.18 -27.18 31.48
CA SER A 163 -3.87 -26.20 30.68
C SER A 163 -4.71 -26.84 29.57
N ARG A 164 -5.74 -26.14 29.10
CA ARG A 164 -6.58 -26.57 27.97
C ARG A 164 -5.80 -26.79 26.69
N GLU A 165 -4.79 -25.95 26.46
CA GLU A 165 -3.87 -26.11 25.32
C GLU A 165 -3.10 -27.45 25.40
N HIS A 166 -2.83 -27.97 26.61
CA HIS A 166 -2.24 -29.29 26.77
C HIS A 166 -3.22 -30.41 26.46
N VAL A 167 -4.50 -30.29 26.88
CA VAL A 167 -5.57 -31.23 26.47
C VAL A 167 -5.61 -31.36 24.95
N ALA A 168 -5.59 -30.22 24.28
CA ALA A 168 -5.61 -30.13 22.82
C ALA A 168 -4.40 -30.83 22.17
N LEU A 169 -3.19 -30.59 22.68
CA LEU A 169 -1.96 -31.20 22.16
C LEU A 169 -1.90 -32.71 22.40
N LEU A 170 -2.32 -33.18 23.58
CA LEU A 170 -2.37 -34.60 23.90
C LEU A 170 -3.37 -35.33 23.01
N ALA A 171 -4.57 -34.77 22.85
CA ALA A 171 -5.57 -35.31 21.93
C ALA A 171 -5.04 -35.34 20.49
N LEU A 172 -4.44 -34.24 20.02
CA LEU A 172 -3.91 -34.15 18.66
C LEU A 172 -2.82 -35.20 18.39
N LEU A 173 -1.84 -35.34 19.30
CA LEU A 173 -0.78 -36.34 19.14
C LEU A 173 -1.32 -37.77 19.18
N TYR A 174 -2.24 -38.04 20.11
CA TYR A 174 -2.87 -39.36 20.22
C TYR A 174 -3.64 -39.74 18.95
N ILE A 175 -4.36 -38.78 18.34
CA ILE A 175 -5.25 -39.05 17.20
C ILE A 175 -4.51 -38.96 15.85
N SER A 176 -3.50 -38.08 15.72
CA SER A 176 -2.84 -37.78 14.44
C SER A 176 -2.01 -38.93 13.85
N LYS A 177 -1.81 -40.03 14.59
CA LYS A 177 -0.97 -41.19 14.23
C LYS A 177 0.51 -40.86 13.94
N LYS A 178 0.92 -39.59 14.03
CA LYS A 178 2.30 -39.12 13.90
C LYS A 178 2.84 -38.83 15.29
N SER A 179 4.01 -39.38 15.61
CA SER A 179 4.75 -39.07 16.85
C SER A 179 5.46 -37.72 16.78
N ASN A 180 4.82 -36.73 16.16
CA ASN A 180 5.44 -35.44 15.88
C ASN A 180 4.41 -34.32 15.87
N ILE A 181 4.53 -33.39 16.84
CA ILE A 181 3.83 -32.08 16.76
C ILE A 181 4.25 -31.35 15.48
N ASP A 182 3.27 -30.78 14.77
CA ASP A 182 3.50 -29.98 13.56
C ASP A 182 4.51 -28.84 13.85
N PRO A 183 5.55 -28.65 13.01
CA PRO A 183 6.55 -27.60 13.22
C PRO A 183 5.96 -26.18 13.30
N SER A 184 4.90 -25.91 12.54
CA SER A 184 4.22 -24.60 12.51
C SER A 184 3.49 -24.36 13.83
N LEU A 185 2.70 -25.34 14.27
CA LEU A 185 2.00 -25.28 15.57
C LEU A 185 2.98 -25.11 16.73
N ALA A 186 4.07 -25.89 16.74
CA ALA A 186 5.13 -25.77 17.74
C ALA A 186 5.81 -24.39 17.72
N SER A 187 6.05 -23.83 16.53
CA SER A 187 6.61 -22.49 16.37
C SER A 187 5.66 -21.41 16.92
N TYR A 188 4.35 -21.50 16.62
CA TYR A 188 3.36 -20.55 17.10
C TYR A 188 3.29 -20.54 18.63
N ILE A 189 3.28 -21.72 19.26
CA ILE A 189 3.28 -21.87 20.71
C ILE A 189 4.55 -21.29 21.35
N LYS A 190 5.73 -21.59 20.81
CA LYS A 190 7.00 -21.03 21.31
C LYS A 190 7.05 -19.52 21.20
N SER A 191 6.47 -18.95 20.13
CA SER A 191 6.33 -17.50 19.95
C SER A 191 5.22 -16.87 20.79
N LYS A 192 4.56 -17.64 21.67
CA LYS A 192 3.41 -17.24 22.48
C LYS A 192 2.24 -16.67 21.66
N ASN A 193 2.06 -17.14 20.43
CA ASN A 193 1.04 -16.64 19.50
C ASN A 193 -0.21 -17.53 19.53
N ARG A 194 -1.13 -17.24 20.46
CA ARG A 194 -2.38 -18.02 20.64
C ARG A 194 -3.24 -17.98 19.39
N PHE A 195 -3.39 -16.80 18.77
CA PHE A 195 -4.19 -16.64 17.57
C PHE A 195 -3.73 -17.57 16.44
N LYS A 196 -2.42 -17.63 16.13
CA LYS A 196 -1.93 -18.51 15.05
C LYS A 196 -2.08 -19.99 15.37
N ALA A 197 -1.92 -20.39 16.63
CA ALA A 197 -2.12 -21.77 17.04
C ALA A 197 -3.60 -22.19 16.93
N TRP A 198 -4.50 -21.36 17.46
CA TRP A 198 -5.95 -21.55 17.33
C TRP A 198 -6.38 -21.51 15.86
N PHE A 199 -5.92 -20.52 15.10
CA PHE A 199 -6.28 -20.32 13.71
C PHE A 199 -5.84 -21.51 12.85
N TRP A 200 -4.61 -21.99 13.04
CA TRP A 200 -4.12 -23.17 12.36
C TRP A 200 -5.03 -24.38 12.63
N LEU A 201 -5.48 -24.60 13.87
CA LEU A 201 -6.36 -25.72 14.23
C LEU A 201 -7.79 -25.56 13.72
N ALA A 202 -8.36 -24.36 13.87
CA ALA A 202 -9.73 -24.05 13.47
C ALA A 202 -9.86 -24.02 11.94
N TYR A 203 -8.93 -23.39 11.24
CA TYR A 203 -8.99 -23.25 9.79
C TYR A 203 -8.80 -24.59 9.06
N GLU A 204 -7.83 -25.38 9.51
CA GLU A 204 -7.59 -26.75 9.03
C GLU A 204 -8.76 -27.71 9.31
N SER A 205 -9.79 -27.29 10.07
CA SER A 205 -11.04 -28.05 10.20
C SER A 205 -11.96 -27.88 8.97
N PHE A 206 -11.80 -26.81 8.21
CA PHE A 206 -12.64 -26.49 7.05
C PHE A 206 -12.14 -27.10 5.73
N SER A 207 -10.91 -27.63 5.69
CA SER A 207 -10.23 -28.07 4.46
C SER A 207 -10.50 -29.52 4.04
N ASP A 208 -11.26 -30.30 4.82
CA ASP A 208 -11.62 -31.68 4.51
C ASP A 208 -13.08 -31.74 4.02
N GLU A 209 -13.36 -32.56 2.99
CA GLU A 209 -14.70 -32.78 2.40
C GLU A 209 -15.82 -32.78 3.45
N ALA A 210 -16.87 -32.01 3.17
CA ALA A 210 -18.00 -31.77 4.04
C ALA A 210 -18.47 -33.04 4.78
N SER A 211 -18.50 -32.94 6.12
CA SER A 211 -18.97 -33.94 7.10
C SER A 211 -18.00 -35.03 7.59
N ASN A 212 -16.68 -34.85 7.47
CA ASN A 212 -15.74 -35.80 8.06
C ASN A 212 -15.51 -35.55 9.57
N LYS A 213 -15.59 -36.58 10.42
CA LYS A 213 -15.34 -36.50 11.88
C LYS A 213 -14.03 -35.83 12.27
N THR A 214 -13.03 -35.93 11.41
CA THR A 214 -11.72 -35.27 11.57
C THR A 214 -11.87 -33.75 11.67
N SER A 215 -12.77 -33.14 10.89
CA SER A 215 -13.06 -31.70 10.93
C SER A 215 -13.68 -31.30 12.25
N LEU A 216 -14.75 -31.97 12.68
CA LEU A 216 -15.41 -31.69 13.97
C LEU A 216 -14.45 -31.95 15.15
N LEU A 217 -13.53 -32.89 15.00
CA LEU A 217 -12.48 -33.11 15.99
C LEU A 217 -11.48 -31.95 16.04
N ARG A 218 -11.00 -31.47 14.88
CA ARG A 218 -10.12 -30.29 14.79
C ARG A 218 -10.79 -29.06 15.37
N GLU A 219 -12.09 -28.87 15.11
CA GLU A 219 -12.92 -27.83 15.71
C GLU A 219 -12.93 -27.94 17.24
N LYS A 220 -13.25 -29.11 17.80
CA LYS A 220 -13.21 -29.36 19.25
C LYS A 220 -11.83 -29.11 19.87
N ILE A 221 -10.75 -29.53 19.20
CA ILE A 221 -9.37 -29.28 19.64
C ILE A 221 -9.06 -27.77 19.58
N SER A 222 -9.55 -27.06 18.58
CA SER A 222 -9.38 -25.61 18.46
C SER A 222 -10.06 -24.85 19.60
N THR A 223 -11.24 -25.28 20.05
CA THR A 223 -11.96 -24.69 21.18
C THR A 223 -11.17 -24.76 22.48
N GLN A 224 -10.41 -25.85 22.69
CA GLN A 224 -9.50 -25.96 23.83
C GLN A 224 -8.38 -24.91 23.78
N PHE A 225 -7.86 -24.60 22.59
CA PHE A 225 -6.93 -23.47 22.42
C PHE A 225 -7.61 -22.11 22.59
N GLY A 226 -8.84 -21.96 22.10
CA GLY A 226 -9.72 -20.80 22.26
C GLY A 226 -9.14 -19.45 21.82
N LEU A 227 -10.01 -18.47 21.57
CA LEU A 227 -9.61 -17.07 21.47
C LEU A 227 -9.92 -16.27 22.75
N TYR A 228 -10.88 -16.75 23.54
CA TYR A 228 -11.36 -16.12 24.77
C TYR A 228 -10.53 -16.51 25.98
N GLU A 229 -10.32 -15.59 26.92
CA GLU A 229 -9.72 -15.95 28.20
C GLU A 229 -10.69 -16.61 29.20
N SER A 230 -12.00 -16.34 29.08
CA SER A 230 -13.08 -16.93 29.89
C SER A 230 -13.96 -17.94 29.13
N ASP A 231 -14.68 -18.78 29.87
CA ASP A 231 -15.64 -19.77 29.34
C ASP A 231 -16.96 -19.18 28.89
N GLU A 232 -17.34 -18.06 29.49
CA GLU A 232 -18.42 -17.24 28.99
C GLU A 232 -17.90 -16.47 27.78
N GLN A 233 -18.65 -16.48 26.67
CA GLN A 233 -18.36 -15.73 25.43
C GLN A 233 -18.45 -14.21 25.65
N ASN A 234 -17.87 -13.67 26.71
CA ASN A 234 -17.87 -12.26 27.04
C ASN A 234 -16.68 -11.58 26.38
N ILE A 235 -16.79 -11.46 25.06
CA ILE A 235 -15.78 -10.84 24.20
C ILE A 235 -15.61 -9.38 24.61
N ASN A 236 -14.39 -8.94 24.85
CA ASN A 236 -14.07 -7.53 25.09
C ASN A 236 -13.48 -6.85 23.85
N PHE A 237 -13.42 -5.52 23.86
CA PHE A 237 -12.90 -4.77 22.70
C PHE A 237 -11.42 -5.06 22.41
N ALA A 238 -10.60 -5.33 23.43
CA ALA A 238 -9.18 -5.65 23.23
C ALA A 238 -9.00 -6.96 22.45
N GLU A 239 -9.81 -7.97 22.74
CA GLU A 239 -9.84 -9.23 22.00
C GLU A 239 -10.27 -9.02 20.55
N CYS A 240 -11.26 -8.16 20.30
CA CYS A 240 -11.63 -7.76 18.93
C CYS A 240 -10.45 -7.10 18.19
N ILE A 241 -9.76 -6.16 18.83
CA ILE A 241 -8.57 -5.49 18.25
C ILE A 241 -7.48 -6.49 17.89
N ASP A 242 -7.19 -7.45 18.77
CA ASP A 242 -6.20 -8.48 18.52
C ASP A 242 -6.54 -9.37 17.31
N VAL A 243 -7.79 -9.83 17.23
CA VAL A 243 -8.27 -10.69 16.15
C VAL A 243 -8.12 -9.98 14.81
N PHE A 244 -8.68 -8.77 14.67
CA PHE A 244 -8.59 -8.03 13.41
C PHE A 244 -7.15 -7.59 13.10
N SER A 245 -6.35 -7.26 14.11
CA SER A 245 -4.91 -7.02 13.92
C SER A 245 -4.21 -8.23 13.31
N HIS A 246 -4.45 -9.43 13.83
CA HIS A 246 -3.83 -10.64 13.31
C HIS A 246 -4.34 -11.01 11.92
N LEU A 247 -5.64 -10.84 11.65
CA LEU A 247 -6.23 -11.04 10.33
C LEU A 247 -5.61 -10.13 9.28
N ASN A 248 -5.34 -8.86 9.62
CA ASN A 248 -4.75 -7.88 8.70
C ASN A 248 -3.21 -7.92 8.62
N ILE A 249 -2.50 -8.54 9.58
CA ILE A 249 -1.02 -8.53 9.64
C ILE A 249 -0.39 -9.89 9.36
N SER A 250 -0.93 -10.94 9.96
CA SER A 250 -0.28 -12.25 9.96
C SER A 250 -0.39 -12.86 8.57
N LYS A 251 0.72 -13.37 8.03
CA LYS A 251 0.76 -13.99 6.70
C LYS A 251 0.49 -15.49 6.77
N ALA A 252 -0.25 -15.99 5.80
CA ALA A 252 -0.42 -17.38 5.45
C ALA A 252 0.12 -17.63 4.03
N LYS A 253 0.59 -18.85 3.77
CA LYS A 253 1.01 -19.26 2.43
C LYS A 253 -0.22 -19.80 1.69
N TYR A 254 -0.69 -19.07 0.69
CA TYR A 254 -1.72 -19.54 -0.23
C TYR A 254 -1.06 -20.25 -1.41
N LYS A 255 -1.61 -21.40 -1.77
CA LYS A 255 -1.20 -22.14 -2.96
C LYS A 255 -2.32 -22.07 -3.99
N SER A 256 -2.05 -21.52 -5.16
CA SER A 256 -2.94 -21.58 -6.32
C SER A 256 -2.30 -22.41 -7.42
N LYS A 257 -3.13 -22.90 -8.33
CA LYS A 257 -2.68 -23.46 -9.60
C LYS A 257 -2.94 -22.44 -10.69
N ASN A 258 -1.95 -22.18 -11.53
CA ASN A 258 -2.17 -21.39 -12.74
C ASN A 258 -2.91 -22.21 -13.81
N GLN A 259 -3.23 -21.59 -14.95
CA GLN A 259 -3.95 -22.22 -16.07
C GLN A 259 -3.28 -23.52 -16.61
N ASN A 260 -2.01 -23.75 -16.28
CA ASN A 260 -1.23 -24.94 -16.65
C ASN A 260 -1.10 -25.96 -15.51
N ASN A 261 -1.93 -25.86 -14.47
CA ASN A 261 -1.93 -26.73 -13.30
C ASN A 261 -0.64 -26.72 -12.46
N LYS A 262 0.22 -25.69 -12.63
CA LYS A 262 1.49 -25.53 -11.88
C LYS A 262 1.23 -24.75 -10.58
N GLU A 263 1.72 -25.26 -9.45
CA GLU A 263 1.53 -24.62 -8.14
C GLU A 263 2.35 -23.32 -8.02
N ILE A 264 1.67 -22.23 -7.65
CA ILE A 264 2.24 -20.94 -7.27
C ILE A 264 1.98 -20.75 -5.78
N ILE A 265 3.03 -20.38 -5.03
CA ILE A 265 2.94 -20.12 -3.60
C ILE A 265 3.07 -18.62 -3.36
N GLN A 266 2.02 -17.99 -2.83
CA GLN A 266 2.00 -16.57 -2.48
C GLN A 266 1.81 -16.38 -0.98
N ASN A 267 2.42 -15.31 -0.44
CA ASN A 267 2.23 -14.92 0.95
C ASN A 267 1.14 -13.85 1.03
N VAL A 268 -0.01 -14.21 1.62
CA VAL A 268 -1.17 -13.33 1.78
C VAL A 268 -1.53 -13.20 3.26
N THR A 269 -2.25 -12.17 3.67
CA THR A 269 -2.78 -12.05 5.04
C THR A 269 -3.77 -13.17 5.34
N HIS A 270 -4.08 -13.45 6.60
CA HIS A 270 -5.09 -14.47 6.93
C HIS A 270 -6.48 -14.08 6.40
N LEU A 271 -6.82 -12.79 6.38
CA LEU A 271 -8.05 -12.29 5.78
C LEU A 271 -8.09 -12.55 4.26
N GLU A 272 -7.03 -12.19 3.53
CA GLU A 272 -6.91 -12.49 2.08
C GLU A 272 -6.88 -14.00 1.81
N PHE A 273 -6.20 -14.77 2.67
CA PHE A 273 -6.11 -16.22 2.56
C PHE A 273 -7.49 -16.88 2.60
N MET A 274 -8.35 -16.45 3.52
CA MET A 274 -9.75 -16.92 3.60
C MET A 274 -10.50 -16.60 2.31
N LYS A 275 -10.47 -15.33 1.86
CA LYS A 275 -11.16 -14.88 0.65
C LYS A 275 -10.70 -15.61 -0.61
N LEU A 276 -9.39 -15.78 -0.77
CA LEU A 276 -8.82 -16.47 -1.92
C LEU A 276 -9.14 -17.97 -1.91
N GLN A 277 -9.29 -18.57 -0.72
CA GLN A 277 -9.73 -19.95 -0.60
C GLN A 277 -11.23 -20.08 -0.90
N GLU A 278 -12.07 -19.14 -0.43
CA GLU A 278 -13.50 -19.08 -0.78
C GLU A 278 -13.72 -18.95 -2.29
N ASN A 279 -12.89 -18.14 -2.97
CA ASN A 279 -12.97 -17.92 -4.41
C ASN A 279 -12.29 -19.01 -5.26
N GLY A 280 -11.34 -19.76 -4.69
CA GLY A 280 -10.46 -20.70 -5.41
C GLY A 280 -10.72 -22.19 -5.17
N SER A 281 -11.58 -22.55 -4.21
CA SER A 281 -11.81 -23.95 -3.79
C SER A 281 -13.21 -24.43 -4.15
N ASN A 282 -13.35 -25.76 -4.33
CA ASN A 282 -14.60 -26.50 -4.09
C ASN A 282 -14.98 -26.46 -2.58
N LEU A 283 -14.93 -25.31 -1.92
CA LEU A 283 -15.59 -25.15 -0.62
C LEU A 283 -17.08 -25.10 -0.91
N ASN A 284 -17.86 -25.99 -0.29
CA ASN A 284 -19.30 -25.91 -0.43
C ASN A 284 -19.79 -24.62 0.26
N ALA A 285 -20.93 -24.06 -0.14
CA ALA A 285 -21.49 -22.84 0.46
C ALA A 285 -21.60 -22.90 2.00
N SER A 286 -21.68 -24.11 2.59
CA SER A 286 -21.65 -24.34 4.03
C SER A 286 -20.32 -24.06 4.71
N ASP A 287 -19.19 -24.15 4.01
CA ASP A 287 -17.86 -23.98 4.60
C ASP A 287 -17.42 -22.51 4.57
N THR A 288 -17.88 -21.74 3.57
CA THR A 288 -17.80 -20.27 3.58
C THR A 288 -18.55 -19.69 4.78
N SER A 289 -19.75 -20.20 5.09
CA SER A 289 -20.50 -19.73 6.28
C SER A 289 -19.78 -20.05 7.59
N LYS A 290 -19.13 -21.22 7.70
CA LYS A 290 -18.40 -21.59 8.93
C LYS A 290 -17.20 -20.68 9.22
N CYS A 291 -16.54 -20.16 8.19
CA CYS A 291 -15.43 -19.21 8.35
C CYS A 291 -15.95 -17.86 8.88
N GLU A 292 -17.08 -17.38 8.35
CA GLU A 292 -17.77 -16.18 8.84
C GLU A 292 -18.27 -16.38 10.28
N ASP A 293 -18.90 -17.53 10.57
CA ASP A 293 -19.41 -17.91 11.89
C ASP A 293 -18.31 -17.89 12.97
N LEU A 294 -17.07 -18.23 12.59
CA LEU A 294 -15.91 -18.25 13.49
C LEU A 294 -15.58 -16.86 14.06
N PHE A 295 -15.76 -15.80 13.27
CA PHE A 295 -15.45 -14.42 13.65
C PHE A 295 -16.68 -13.57 13.96
N GLN A 296 -17.87 -14.07 13.65
CA GLN A 296 -19.15 -13.40 13.90
C GLN A 296 -19.34 -12.90 15.34
N PRO A 297 -18.90 -13.61 16.39
CA PRO A 297 -18.97 -13.09 17.75
C PRO A 297 -18.20 -11.76 17.95
N PHE A 298 -17.02 -11.61 17.33
CA PHE A 298 -16.22 -10.38 17.40
C PHE A 298 -16.86 -9.23 16.62
N VAL A 299 -17.40 -9.54 15.44
CA VAL A 299 -18.16 -8.58 14.61
C VAL A 299 -19.39 -8.08 15.37
N THR A 300 -20.14 -8.99 15.99
CA THR A 300 -21.33 -8.68 16.78
C THR A 300 -20.97 -7.80 17.99
N LYS A 301 -19.86 -8.11 18.67
CA LYS A 301 -19.38 -7.30 19.80
C LYS A 301 -18.98 -5.89 19.37
N ILE A 302 -18.24 -5.74 18.27
CA ILE A 302 -17.86 -4.42 17.73
C ILE A 302 -19.11 -3.58 17.41
N ASN A 303 -20.05 -4.15 16.66
CA ASN A 303 -21.29 -3.46 16.30
C ASN A 303 -22.10 -3.08 17.54
N SER A 304 -22.17 -3.96 18.54
CA SER A 304 -22.84 -3.67 19.82
C SER A 304 -22.20 -2.50 20.55
N LEU A 305 -20.86 -2.45 20.64
CA LEU A 305 -20.13 -1.37 21.32
C LEU A 305 -20.32 -0.01 20.62
N LEU A 306 -20.37 -0.01 19.28
CA LEU A 306 -20.49 1.22 18.48
C LEU A 306 -21.94 1.69 18.29
N SER A 307 -22.94 0.84 18.56
CA SER A 307 -24.36 1.11 18.30
C SER A 307 -24.93 2.37 18.98
N THR A 308 -24.32 2.79 20.10
CA THR A 308 -24.73 4.03 20.79
C THR A 308 -24.20 5.29 20.12
N GLN A 309 -23.14 5.18 19.31
CA GLN A 309 -22.45 6.30 18.68
C GLN A 309 -22.63 6.35 17.16
N SER A 310 -22.94 5.23 16.52
CA SER A 310 -23.13 5.12 15.08
C SER A 310 -24.35 4.26 14.75
N THR A 311 -25.10 4.67 13.74
CA THR A 311 -26.21 3.87 13.18
C THR A 311 -25.73 2.82 12.18
N LYS A 312 -24.43 2.82 11.85
CA LYS A 312 -23.85 1.90 10.86
C LYS A 312 -23.53 0.55 11.49
N THR A 313 -23.68 -0.49 10.70
CA THR A 313 -23.22 -1.84 11.01
C THR A 313 -22.14 -2.27 10.03
N PHE A 314 -21.18 -3.05 10.51
CA PHE A 314 -20.00 -3.46 9.78
C PHE A 314 -19.97 -4.99 9.64
N SER A 315 -19.70 -5.48 8.44
CA SER A 315 -19.48 -6.89 8.15
C SER A 315 -18.02 -7.28 8.43
N PHE A 316 -17.78 -8.59 8.61
CA PHE A 316 -16.45 -9.15 8.89
C PHE A 316 -15.34 -8.63 7.95
N GLU A 317 -15.60 -8.66 6.65
CA GLU A 317 -14.63 -8.24 5.61
C GLU A 317 -14.40 -6.73 5.51
N ASN A 318 -15.18 -5.94 6.23
CA ASN A 318 -15.13 -4.48 6.21
C ASN A 318 -14.54 -3.90 7.49
N ILE A 319 -13.95 -4.72 8.36
CA ILE A 319 -13.30 -4.28 9.60
C ILE A 319 -11.78 -4.41 9.45
N TYR A 320 -11.08 -3.28 9.56
CA TYR A 320 -9.63 -3.17 9.44
C TYR A 320 -9.03 -2.59 10.71
N CYS A 321 -7.93 -3.17 11.19
CA CYS A 321 -7.24 -2.71 12.38
C CYS A 321 -5.79 -2.30 12.08
N VAL A 322 -5.46 -1.03 12.35
CA VAL A 322 -4.09 -0.51 12.24
C VAL A 322 -3.30 -0.96 13.46
N ASN A 323 -2.13 -1.58 13.24
CA ASN A 323 -1.25 -2.03 14.32
C ASN A 323 0.22 -2.05 13.87
N LEU A 324 1.15 -2.14 14.83
CA LEU A 324 2.60 -2.18 14.60
C LEU A 324 3.04 -3.56 14.09
N ILE A 325 3.85 -3.56 13.04
CA ILE A 325 4.52 -4.77 12.51
C ILE A 325 5.90 -4.95 13.17
N SER A 326 6.54 -3.85 13.57
CA SER A 326 7.84 -3.78 14.27
C SER A 326 7.86 -2.54 15.19
N SER A 327 8.97 -2.25 15.87
CA SER A 327 9.05 -1.15 16.85
C SER A 327 8.70 0.24 16.30
N ASN A 328 8.70 0.47 14.97
CA ASN A 328 8.44 1.78 14.36
C ASN A 328 7.62 1.77 13.04
N ALA A 329 7.12 0.63 12.55
CA ALA A 329 6.38 0.55 11.27
C ALA A 329 4.97 -0.04 11.44
N SER A 330 3.94 0.64 10.93
CA SER A 330 2.55 0.16 10.94
C SER A 330 2.20 -0.68 9.71
N ASN A 331 1.09 -1.41 9.80
CA ASN A 331 0.48 -2.14 8.68
C ASN A 331 -0.36 -1.26 7.73
N THR A 332 -0.30 0.07 7.85
CA THR A 332 -1.10 1.01 7.06
C THR A 332 -0.95 0.82 5.55
N SER A 333 0.28 0.60 5.05
CA SER A 333 0.52 0.31 3.62
C SER A 333 -0.23 -0.93 3.13
N ARG A 334 -0.31 -1.97 3.97
CA ARG A 334 -1.03 -3.21 3.64
C ARG A 334 -2.53 -3.00 3.67
N ILE A 335 -3.05 -2.29 4.67
CA ILE A 335 -4.47 -1.91 4.73
C ILE A 335 -4.85 -1.10 3.49
N ASN A 336 -4.01 -0.15 3.05
CA ASN A 336 -4.25 0.62 1.83
C ASN A 336 -4.30 -0.27 0.58
N LYS A 337 -3.43 -1.28 0.49
CA LYS A 337 -3.48 -2.27 -0.60
C LYS A 337 -4.82 -3.04 -0.60
N LEU A 338 -5.28 -3.49 0.57
CA LEU A 338 -6.57 -4.19 0.71
C LEU A 338 -7.76 -3.30 0.36
N LEU A 339 -7.77 -2.05 0.84
CA LEU A 339 -8.85 -1.10 0.57
C LEU A 339 -8.90 -0.70 -0.92
N ARG A 340 -7.76 -0.59 -1.60
CA ARG A 340 -7.71 -0.36 -3.05
C ARG A 340 -8.29 -1.55 -3.83
N GLN A 341 -7.96 -2.78 -3.45
CA GLN A 341 -8.57 -3.98 -4.04
C GLN A 341 -10.10 -4.03 -3.79
N ARG A 342 -10.55 -3.65 -2.58
CA ARG A 342 -11.98 -3.61 -2.23
C ARG A 342 -12.78 -2.57 -3.02
N GLU A 343 -12.16 -1.45 -3.41
CA GLU A 343 -12.82 -0.42 -4.23
C GLU A 343 -13.34 -0.99 -5.56
N GLU A 344 -12.59 -1.91 -6.17
CA GLU A 344 -12.96 -2.61 -7.40
C GLU A 344 -14.12 -3.60 -7.20
N GLU A 345 -14.28 -4.15 -5.98
CA GLU A 345 -15.34 -5.11 -5.63
C GLU A 345 -16.69 -4.44 -5.29
N PHE A 346 -16.72 -3.13 -5.03
CA PHE A 346 -17.93 -2.46 -4.54
C PHE A 346 -19.01 -2.25 -5.61
N TYR A 347 -19.96 -3.17 -5.64
CA TYR A 347 -21.18 -3.05 -6.45
C TYR A 347 -22.22 -2.07 -5.85
N LYS A 348 -22.14 -1.81 -4.55
CA LYS A 348 -22.98 -0.87 -3.79
C LYS A 348 -22.14 -0.17 -2.73
N GLN A 349 -22.70 0.86 -2.09
CA GLN A 349 -22.03 1.54 -0.99
C GLN A 349 -21.96 0.62 0.24
N GLU A 350 -20.77 0.47 0.82
CA GLU A 350 -20.54 -0.39 1.99
C GLU A 350 -19.97 0.38 3.18
N ASN A 351 -20.34 -0.04 4.40
CA ASN A 351 -19.80 0.52 5.63
C ASN A 351 -18.46 -0.14 5.94
N ILE A 352 -17.38 0.64 5.99
CA ILE A 352 -16.05 0.18 6.36
C ILE A 352 -15.66 0.76 7.73
N LEU A 353 -15.13 -0.09 8.59
CA LEU A 353 -14.62 0.28 9.91
C LEU A 353 -13.10 0.21 9.93
N LEU A 354 -12.45 1.30 10.34
CA LEU A 354 -11.03 1.38 10.61
C LEU A 354 -10.78 1.58 12.11
N LEU A 355 -10.20 0.58 12.77
CA LEU A 355 -9.80 0.62 14.17
C LEU A 355 -8.35 1.09 14.29
N CYS A 356 -8.13 2.19 15.01
CA CYS A 356 -6.81 2.78 15.28
C CYS A 356 -6.52 2.78 16.79
N PRO A 357 -6.16 1.62 17.39
CA PRO A 357 -6.17 1.39 18.83
C PRO A 357 -4.95 1.89 19.61
N ARG A 358 -3.84 2.22 18.95
CA ARG A 358 -2.54 2.44 19.62
C ARG A 358 -1.86 3.74 19.21
N LYS A 359 -1.13 4.32 20.17
CA LYS A 359 -0.17 5.40 19.96
C LYS A 359 0.86 5.04 18.88
N MET A 360 1.05 5.91 17.90
CA MET A 360 2.07 5.78 16.87
C MET A 360 2.90 7.05 16.73
N THR A 361 4.19 6.89 16.44
CA THR A 361 5.13 7.99 16.18
C THR A 361 4.94 8.57 14.77
N THR A 362 4.53 7.74 13.81
CA THR A 362 4.22 8.15 12.44
C THR A 362 2.71 8.37 12.25
N PRO A 363 2.28 9.41 11.52
CA PRO A 363 0.87 9.60 11.20
C PRO A 363 0.24 8.40 10.46
N ILE A 364 -1.00 8.05 10.81
CA ILE A 364 -1.77 7.03 10.10
C ILE A 364 -2.44 7.68 8.88
N ARG A 365 -2.02 7.30 7.66
CA ARG A 365 -2.64 7.75 6.39
C ARG A 365 -3.31 6.59 5.67
N VAL A 366 -4.65 6.53 5.70
CA VAL A 366 -5.44 5.43 5.12
C VAL A 366 -6.29 5.90 3.95
N PHE A 367 -6.30 5.11 2.87
CA PHE A 367 -7.11 5.32 1.67
C PHE A 367 -8.59 4.95 1.90
N GLN A 368 -9.52 5.87 1.62
CA GLN A 368 -10.95 5.57 1.60
C GLN A 368 -11.41 5.21 0.17
N PRO A 369 -12.01 4.02 -0.04
CA PRO A 369 -12.65 3.68 -1.31
C PRO A 369 -13.86 4.59 -1.64
N LYS A 370 -14.03 4.95 -2.92
CA LYS A 370 -15.09 5.83 -3.46
C LYS A 370 -16.51 5.41 -3.08
N LYS A 371 -16.81 4.10 -3.07
CA LYS A 371 -18.12 3.54 -2.71
C LYS A 371 -18.17 3.02 -1.27
N SER A 372 -17.58 3.76 -0.34
CA SER A 372 -17.60 3.38 1.07
C SER A 372 -18.03 4.50 2.00
N GLU A 373 -18.79 4.14 3.03
CA GLU A 373 -18.97 4.97 4.21
C GLU A 373 -17.92 4.55 5.25
N PHE A 374 -16.98 5.43 5.57
CA PHE A 374 -15.78 5.11 6.33
C PHE A 374 -15.92 5.56 7.80
N THR A 375 -16.01 4.62 8.74
CA THR A 375 -16.02 4.93 10.18
C THR A 375 -14.64 4.66 10.77
N VAL A 376 -14.03 5.67 11.37
CA VAL A 376 -12.72 5.57 12.02
C VAL A 376 -12.91 5.60 13.53
N VAL A 377 -12.46 4.56 14.22
CA VAL A 377 -12.39 4.53 15.69
C VAL A 377 -10.96 4.87 16.10
N LEU A 378 -10.76 6.05 16.68
CA LEU A 378 -9.44 6.61 17.00
C LEU A 378 -9.19 6.60 18.51
N ALA A 379 -8.13 5.92 18.93
CA ALA A 379 -7.60 6.02 20.29
C ALA A 379 -6.67 7.23 20.44
N SER A 380 -6.48 7.68 21.67
CA SER A 380 -5.70 8.90 21.96
C SER A 380 -4.22 8.79 21.55
N GLN A 381 -3.59 9.95 21.32
CA GLN A 381 -2.15 10.14 21.07
C GLN A 381 -1.60 9.66 19.71
N THR A 382 -2.45 9.42 18.72
CA THR A 382 -2.03 9.10 17.34
C THR A 382 -2.46 10.18 16.35
N PRO A 383 -1.53 10.80 15.61
CA PRO A 383 -1.88 11.68 14.49
C PRO A 383 -2.53 10.87 13.35
N PHE A 384 -3.71 11.29 12.92
CA PHE A 384 -4.43 10.66 11.81
C PHE A 384 -4.46 11.61 10.60
N ASP A 385 -3.87 11.20 9.49
CA ASP A 385 -3.77 11.99 8.27
C ASP A 385 -4.99 11.80 7.37
N CYS A 386 -5.68 12.91 7.14
CA CYS A 386 -6.96 13.00 6.44
C CYS A 386 -6.86 13.11 4.91
N SER A 387 -5.65 13.22 4.36
CA SER A 387 -5.42 13.54 2.94
C SER A 387 -6.10 12.57 1.95
N GLU A 388 -6.20 11.29 2.29
CA GLU A 388 -6.73 10.21 1.44
C GLU A 388 -8.20 9.84 1.73
N LEU A 389 -8.91 10.66 2.53
CA LEU A 389 -10.33 10.48 2.83
C LEU A 389 -11.22 11.41 1.99
N ASN A 390 -12.53 11.13 2.01
CA ASN A 390 -13.59 11.83 1.28
C ASN A 390 -13.25 12.04 -0.21
N PRO A 391 -13.17 10.97 -1.01
CA PRO A 391 -12.95 11.11 -2.46
C PRO A 391 -14.08 11.93 -3.10
N LYS A 392 -13.73 13.00 -3.84
CA LYS A 392 -14.72 13.85 -4.56
C LYS A 392 -15.15 13.17 -5.87
N GLU A 393 -16.46 13.07 -6.13
CA GLU A 393 -17.00 12.75 -7.46
C GLU A 393 -17.40 14.02 -8.22
N LEU A 394 -17.21 13.98 -9.54
CA LEU A 394 -17.38 15.07 -10.52
C LEU A 394 -18.64 14.84 -11.39
N ASN A 395 -19.71 14.28 -10.83
CA ASN A 395 -20.92 13.94 -11.61
C ASN A 395 -22.21 14.45 -10.95
N SER A 396 -22.70 15.61 -11.41
CA SER A 396 -23.92 16.27 -10.92
C SER A 396 -25.23 15.67 -11.43
N SER A 397 -25.17 14.61 -12.24
CA SER A 397 -26.29 14.06 -13.02
C SER A 397 -26.90 12.76 -12.47
N ARG A 398 -26.42 12.22 -11.33
CA ARG A 398 -27.08 11.11 -10.61
C ARG A 398 -27.69 11.58 -9.28
N PRO A 399 -29.02 11.55 -9.10
CA PRO A 399 -29.68 12.18 -7.96
C PRO A 399 -29.43 11.53 -6.58
N ASN A 400 -28.73 10.39 -6.52
CA ASN A 400 -28.42 9.67 -5.27
C ASN A 400 -26.91 9.36 -5.04
N TYR A 401 -26.00 9.94 -5.84
CA TYR A 401 -24.55 9.80 -5.63
C TYR A 401 -23.95 11.20 -5.50
N GLY A 402 -23.67 11.61 -4.27
CA GLY A 402 -23.33 13.00 -3.95
C GLY A 402 -23.61 13.42 -2.50
N LYS A 403 -23.52 12.49 -1.54
CA LYS A 403 -23.54 12.90 -0.13
C LYS A 403 -22.15 13.39 0.27
N VAL A 404 -22.07 14.68 0.57
CA VAL A 404 -20.94 15.28 1.30
C VAL A 404 -20.88 14.63 2.69
N ASN A 405 -19.67 14.28 3.16
CA ASN A 405 -19.37 13.60 4.44
C ASN A 405 -19.69 12.09 4.51
N LEU A 406 -18.91 11.27 3.79
CA LEU A 406 -19.00 9.81 3.88
C LEU A 406 -18.16 9.21 5.02
N CYS A 407 -17.42 10.05 5.76
CA CYS A 407 -16.62 9.62 6.90
C CYS A 407 -17.31 9.91 8.25
N GLU A 408 -17.12 9.02 9.22
CA GLU A 408 -17.52 9.19 10.62
C GLU A 408 -16.30 8.96 11.52
N LEU A 409 -16.09 9.81 12.53
CA LEU A 409 -15.00 9.66 13.50
C LEU A 409 -15.58 9.37 14.88
N ILE A 410 -15.12 8.30 15.50
CA ILE A 410 -15.50 7.89 16.85
C ILE A 410 -14.23 7.88 17.71
N LEU A 411 -14.23 8.64 18.80
CA LEU A 411 -13.14 8.69 19.76
C LEU A 411 -13.37 7.60 20.83
N THR A 412 -12.29 6.97 21.29
CA THR A 412 -12.35 5.99 22.40
C THR A 412 -11.31 6.29 23.48
N ASP A 413 -11.67 6.00 24.74
CA ASP A 413 -10.75 6.06 25.89
C ASP A 413 -9.88 4.80 26.05
N PHE A 414 -9.98 3.86 25.10
CA PHE A 414 -9.18 2.64 25.08
C PHE A 414 -7.67 2.93 25.06
N LYS A 415 -6.94 2.32 26.00
CA LYS A 415 -5.47 2.38 26.12
C LYS A 415 -4.87 1.00 25.84
N PHE A 416 -4.25 0.82 24.68
CA PHE A 416 -3.73 -0.48 24.24
C PHE A 416 -2.56 -1.03 25.07
N ASP A 417 -1.71 -0.18 25.68
CA ASP A 417 -0.51 -0.61 26.40
C ASP A 417 -0.79 -1.14 27.84
N SER A 418 -2.02 -1.05 28.35
CA SER A 418 -2.41 -1.51 29.70
C SER A 418 -3.24 -2.79 29.65
N TYR A 419 -2.70 -3.83 29.01
CA TYR A 419 -3.39 -5.09 28.68
C TYR A 419 -4.04 -5.81 29.89
N GLU A 420 -3.60 -5.52 31.12
CA GLU A 420 -4.18 -6.04 32.37
C GLU A 420 -5.36 -5.19 32.89
N ASP A 421 -5.29 -3.86 32.78
CA ASP A 421 -6.33 -2.94 33.30
C ASP A 421 -7.55 -2.81 32.37
N SER A 422 -7.38 -3.03 31.07
CA SER A 422 -8.43 -2.80 30.06
C SER A 422 -9.45 -3.94 29.92
N LYS A 423 -9.22 -5.10 30.54
CA LYS A 423 -10.11 -6.28 30.43
C LYS A 423 -11.38 -6.15 31.28
N ASN A 424 -11.35 -5.30 32.32
CA ASN A 424 -12.43 -5.16 33.31
C ASN A 424 -13.06 -3.75 33.35
N LYS A 425 -12.61 -2.80 32.52
CA LYS A 425 -13.18 -1.45 32.44
C LYS A 425 -14.12 -1.33 31.24
N GLU A 426 -15.27 -0.68 31.47
CA GLU A 426 -16.19 -0.30 30.41
C GLU A 426 -15.54 0.76 29.52
N ILE A 427 -15.26 0.39 28.26
CA ILE A 427 -14.63 1.28 27.28
C ILE A 427 -15.69 2.22 26.73
N LYS A 428 -15.37 3.52 26.72
CA LYS A 428 -16.28 4.57 26.28
C LYS A 428 -15.97 4.96 24.84
N PHE A 429 -17.03 5.35 24.13
CA PHE A 429 -16.99 5.83 22.77
C PHE A 429 -17.73 7.15 22.67
N LYS A 430 -17.23 8.07 21.83
CA LYS A 430 -17.87 9.36 21.56
C LYS A 430 -17.79 9.66 20.07
N ASN A 431 -18.93 9.83 19.41
CA ASN A 431 -18.97 10.34 18.04
C ASN A 431 -18.47 11.80 18.01
N ALA A 432 -17.53 12.10 17.11
CA ALA A 432 -16.94 13.42 16.97
C ALA A 432 -17.83 14.43 16.24
N LYS A 433 -18.94 13.97 15.64
CA LYS A 433 -19.90 14.80 14.92
C LYS A 433 -20.30 16.07 15.68
N SER A 434 -20.15 17.22 15.02
CA SER A 434 -20.62 18.51 15.51
C SER A 434 -22.09 18.75 15.11
N LYS A 435 -22.91 19.32 16.00
CA LYS A 435 -24.30 19.71 15.68
C LYS A 435 -24.36 20.79 14.58
N ASP A 436 -23.52 21.80 14.72
CA ASP A 436 -23.37 22.95 13.81
C ASP A 436 -21.88 23.24 13.53
N THR A 437 -21.58 24.33 12.82
CA THR A 437 -20.19 24.76 12.58
C THR A 437 -19.57 25.28 13.89
N VAL A 438 -18.53 24.61 14.38
CA VAL A 438 -17.73 25.02 15.53
C VAL A 438 -16.74 26.10 15.10
N ILE A 439 -16.74 27.22 15.81
CA ILE A 439 -15.84 28.35 15.55
C ILE A 439 -14.60 28.23 16.44
N LEU A 440 -13.41 28.34 15.84
CA LEU A 440 -12.11 28.34 16.53
C LEU A 440 -11.62 29.78 16.68
N TYR A 441 -11.25 30.14 17.89
CA TYR A 441 -10.80 31.49 18.27
C TYR A 441 -9.32 31.48 18.59
N GLN A 442 -8.57 32.49 18.14
CA GLN A 442 -7.14 32.58 18.42
C GLN A 442 -6.88 32.72 19.94
N GLU A 443 -5.97 31.91 20.49
CA GLU A 443 -5.50 32.06 21.86
C GLU A 443 -4.56 33.28 21.97
N ASN A 444 -4.83 34.16 22.94
CA ASN A 444 -3.92 35.26 23.28
C ASN A 444 -2.69 34.68 24.00
N LYS A 445 -1.59 34.51 23.28
CA LYS A 445 -0.29 34.10 23.83
C LYS A 445 0.47 35.33 24.39
N ASN A 446 1.08 35.17 25.57
CA ASN A 446 2.02 36.15 26.13
C ASN A 446 3.22 36.33 25.19
N GLU A 447 3.94 37.45 25.29
CA GLU A 447 5.01 37.80 24.33
C GLU A 447 6.15 36.76 24.24
N GLU A 448 6.35 35.94 25.28
CA GLU A 448 7.36 34.86 25.30
C GLU A 448 7.00 33.66 24.41
N ASP A 449 5.71 33.46 24.07
CA ASP A 449 5.23 32.30 23.29
C ASP A 449 5.04 32.58 21.78
N LYS A 450 5.40 33.78 21.31
CA LYS A 450 5.28 34.22 19.89
C LYS A 450 6.17 33.46 18.90
N ILE A 451 7.03 32.56 19.38
CA ILE A 451 8.00 31.81 18.56
C ILE A 451 7.35 30.59 17.86
N ASN A 452 6.22 30.08 18.35
CA ASN A 452 5.64 28.78 17.93
C ASN A 452 4.27 28.87 17.22
N GLY A 453 4.06 29.81 16.30
CA GLY A 453 2.84 29.87 15.48
C GLY A 453 1.55 30.25 16.22
N ALA A 454 0.49 30.55 15.45
CA ALA A 454 -0.82 30.94 15.98
C ALA A 454 -1.64 29.71 16.38
N THR A 455 -2.15 29.70 17.62
CA THR A 455 -3.00 28.64 18.17
C THR A 455 -4.45 29.09 18.21
N PHE A 456 -5.40 28.21 17.88
CA PHE A 456 -6.84 28.50 17.96
C PHE A 456 -7.60 27.43 18.73
N THR A 457 -8.60 27.80 19.53
CA THR A 457 -9.35 26.87 20.40
C THR A 457 -10.86 27.15 20.32
N SER A 458 -11.67 26.09 20.37
CA SER A 458 -13.13 26.17 20.44
C SER A 458 -13.63 26.49 21.85
N ILE A 459 -14.77 27.16 21.97
CA ILE A 459 -15.42 27.39 23.26
C ILE A 459 -16.43 26.26 23.52
N LYS A 460 -16.27 25.53 24.63
CA LYS A 460 -17.26 24.53 25.08
C LYS A 460 -18.51 25.26 25.56
N GLN A 461 -19.69 24.83 25.10
CA GLN A 461 -20.96 25.36 25.60
C GLN A 461 -21.45 24.54 26.79
N ASN A 462 -21.20 23.22 26.79
CA ASN A 462 -21.52 22.28 27.86
C ASN A 462 -20.38 21.28 28.10
N SER A 463 -20.46 20.50 29.19
CA SER A 463 -19.47 19.47 29.53
C SER A 463 -19.39 18.31 28.52
N ASP A 464 -20.45 18.08 27.75
CA ASP A 464 -20.53 16.99 26.77
C ASP A 464 -19.99 17.35 25.37
N ASP A 465 -19.50 18.58 25.20
CA ASP A 465 -18.90 19.07 23.95
C ASP A 465 -17.41 18.69 23.84
N ILE A 466 -16.99 18.36 22.62
CA ILE A 466 -15.57 18.11 22.31
C ILE A 466 -14.85 19.45 22.19
N GLU A 467 -13.71 19.58 22.86
CA GLU A 467 -12.79 20.69 22.65
C GLU A 467 -12.02 20.47 21.35
N TYR A 468 -11.99 21.45 20.47
CA TYR A 468 -11.17 21.46 19.26
C TYR A 468 -10.10 22.54 19.39
N LYS A 469 -8.87 22.20 19.01
CA LYS A 469 -7.74 23.13 19.04
C LYS A 469 -6.83 22.95 17.82
N LEU A 470 -6.60 24.02 17.07
CA LEU A 470 -5.70 24.08 15.92
C LEU A 470 -4.32 24.60 16.36
N GLU A 471 -3.29 23.80 16.11
CA GLU A 471 -1.86 24.14 16.31
C GLU A 471 -1.05 23.54 15.16
N ASP A 472 -0.16 24.33 14.54
CA ASP A 472 0.73 23.89 13.44
C ASP A 472 0.00 23.08 12.34
N ASP A 473 -1.15 23.61 11.87
CA ASP A 473 -2.02 22.98 10.86
C ASP A 473 -2.61 21.60 11.24
N ALA A 474 -2.54 21.23 12.53
CA ALA A 474 -3.14 20.02 13.08
C ALA A 474 -4.35 20.34 14.00
N ILE A 475 -5.43 19.59 13.86
CA ILE A 475 -6.59 19.66 14.75
C ILE A 475 -6.42 18.66 15.88
N SER A 476 -6.27 19.17 17.10
CA SER A 476 -6.33 18.40 18.33
C SER A 476 -7.73 18.43 18.94
N MET A 477 -8.19 17.30 19.47
CA MET A 477 -9.50 17.13 20.09
C MET A 477 -9.34 16.60 21.52
N LYS A 478 -10.13 17.11 22.45
CA LYS A 478 -10.16 16.63 23.85
C LYS A 478 -11.58 16.40 24.34
N TYR A 479 -11.80 15.23 24.94
CA TYR A 479 -13.10 14.85 25.51
C TYR A 479 -12.99 14.01 26.79
N PHE A 480 -12.38 12.82 26.74
CA PHE A 480 -12.27 11.95 27.91
C PHE A 480 -11.26 12.48 28.92
N GLU A 481 -11.62 12.46 30.21
CA GLU A 481 -10.70 12.77 31.31
C GLU A 481 -9.64 11.67 31.45
N ASP A 482 -8.36 12.06 31.58
CA ASP A 482 -7.27 11.15 31.88
C ASP A 482 -7.17 10.93 33.40
N GLN A 483 -7.72 9.81 33.88
CA GLN A 483 -7.72 9.46 35.30
C GLN A 483 -6.30 9.28 35.92
N THR A 484 -5.24 9.30 35.11
CA THR A 484 -3.85 9.09 35.56
C THR A 484 -3.05 10.38 35.74
N SER A 485 -3.61 11.56 35.41
CA SER A 485 -2.94 12.84 35.58
C SER A 485 -3.89 13.94 36.09
N ASN A 486 -3.42 14.76 37.04
CA ASN A 486 -4.21 15.77 37.75
C ASN A 486 -4.79 16.87 36.83
N ASN A 487 -5.89 16.59 36.13
CA ASN A 487 -6.61 17.44 35.16
C ASN A 487 -6.00 17.49 33.74
N LYS A 488 -5.71 16.35 33.10
CA LYS A 488 -5.50 16.34 31.63
C LYS A 488 -6.58 15.50 30.95
N HIS A 489 -7.00 15.93 29.76
CA HIS A 489 -7.89 15.14 28.91
C HIS A 489 -7.05 14.31 27.93
N LEU A 490 -7.59 13.17 27.48
CA LEU A 490 -7.04 12.44 26.35
C LEU A 490 -7.05 13.31 25.09
N ASN A 491 -5.94 13.31 24.35
CA ASN A 491 -5.76 14.13 23.14
C ASN A 491 -5.80 13.26 21.88
N PHE A 492 -6.54 13.69 20.87
CA PHE A 492 -6.69 13.03 19.56
C PHE A 492 -6.31 14.03 18.46
N SER A 493 -5.50 13.65 17.47
CA SER A 493 -4.96 14.60 16.49
C SER A 493 -5.30 14.20 15.06
N LEU A 494 -5.82 15.15 14.28
CA LEU A 494 -6.07 15.04 12.85
C LEU A 494 -5.14 15.98 12.10
N LEU A 495 -4.41 15.44 11.13
CA LEU A 495 -3.60 16.22 10.19
C LEU A 495 -4.38 16.36 8.88
N ASN A 496 -4.14 17.44 8.12
CA ASN A 496 -4.73 17.63 6.79
C ASN A 496 -6.29 17.62 6.79
N PHE A 497 -6.92 18.06 7.88
CA PHE A 497 -8.37 17.99 8.07
C PHE A 497 -9.17 18.83 7.05
N ALA A 498 -8.70 20.02 6.72
CA ALA A 498 -9.43 20.98 5.88
C ALA A 498 -9.14 20.81 4.38
N LYS A 499 -9.26 19.58 3.86
CA LYS A 499 -8.87 19.22 2.48
C LYS A 499 -9.53 20.08 1.40
N GLU A 500 -10.80 20.43 1.56
CA GLU A 500 -11.57 21.30 0.68
C GLU A 500 -11.05 22.75 0.62
N ASN A 501 -10.20 23.12 1.57
CA ASN A 501 -9.58 24.43 1.71
C ASN A 501 -8.04 24.31 1.68
N ASN A 502 -7.52 23.39 0.86
CA ASN A 502 -6.07 23.14 0.71
C ASN A 502 -5.38 22.86 2.05
N PHE A 503 -6.03 22.07 2.89
CA PHE A 503 -5.56 21.65 4.22
C PHE A 503 -5.47 22.78 5.26
N THR A 504 -6.01 23.96 4.95
CA THR A 504 -6.04 25.10 5.87
C THR A 504 -7.46 25.42 6.32
N LEU A 505 -7.66 25.62 7.62
CA LEU A 505 -8.93 26.16 8.10
C LEU A 505 -9.05 27.62 7.70
N ARG A 506 -10.23 27.99 7.19
CA ARG A 506 -10.54 29.36 6.77
C ARG A 506 -11.56 29.99 7.70
N ASP A 507 -11.62 31.30 7.66
CA ASP A 507 -12.51 32.12 8.48
C ASP A 507 -13.82 32.50 7.73
N ASP A 508 -13.71 32.66 6.42
CA ASP A 508 -14.82 32.94 5.51
C ASP A 508 -15.71 31.73 5.23
N LYS A 509 -15.16 30.51 5.28
CA LYS A 509 -15.87 29.27 4.94
C LYS A 509 -15.56 28.14 5.91
N GLY A 510 -16.62 27.51 6.43
CA GLY A 510 -16.50 26.33 7.29
C GLY A 510 -15.98 25.13 6.51
N SER A 511 -15.02 24.43 7.11
CA SER A 511 -14.46 23.17 6.63
C SER A 511 -15.21 22.01 7.26
N ALA A 512 -15.53 20.95 6.51
CA ALA A 512 -16.31 19.82 6.94
C ALA A 512 -15.58 18.50 6.66
N MET A 513 -15.30 17.71 7.69
CA MET A 513 -14.74 16.37 7.57
C MET A 513 -15.16 15.49 8.76
N PHE A 514 -15.44 14.21 8.54
CA PHE A 514 -16.00 13.29 9.56
C PHE A 514 -17.34 13.75 10.18
N ASP A 515 -18.16 14.55 9.48
CA ASP A 515 -19.30 15.28 10.06
C ASP A 515 -18.92 16.32 11.15
N ILE A 516 -17.63 16.66 11.26
CA ILE A 516 -17.11 17.76 12.06
C ILE A 516 -17.02 18.99 11.16
N LYS A 517 -17.65 20.10 11.55
CA LYS A 517 -17.59 21.37 10.82
C LYS A 517 -16.80 22.40 11.62
N LEU A 518 -15.60 22.75 11.17
CA LEU A 518 -14.72 23.72 11.84
C LEU A 518 -14.51 24.96 10.97
N ARG A 519 -14.50 26.14 11.58
CA ARG A 519 -14.19 27.41 10.91
C ARG A 519 -13.38 28.29 11.83
N LEU A 520 -12.44 29.06 11.30
CA LEU A 520 -11.81 30.12 12.09
C LEU A 520 -12.82 31.26 12.32
N ALA A 521 -12.70 31.97 13.43
CA ALA A 521 -13.46 33.20 13.62
C ALA A 521 -13.05 34.24 12.55
N HIS A 522 -14.02 34.80 11.82
CA HIS A 522 -13.78 35.86 10.83
C HIS A 522 -13.24 37.11 11.51
N GLY A 523 -12.00 37.47 11.21
CA GLY A 523 -11.25 38.51 11.93
C GLY A 523 -11.07 38.14 13.41
N ASN A 524 -9.93 37.54 13.78
CA ASN A 524 -9.64 37.02 15.12
C ASN A 524 -10.13 37.91 16.27
N ASN A 525 -11.27 37.50 16.85
CA ASN A 525 -11.80 37.94 18.14
C ASN A 525 -12.55 36.83 18.82
N ILE A 526 -12.09 36.60 20.04
CA ILE A 526 -12.77 35.92 21.13
C ILE A 526 -14.20 36.47 21.26
N VAL A 527 -15.20 35.59 21.19
CA VAL A 527 -16.53 35.86 21.75
C VAL A 527 -16.86 34.73 22.71
N PRO A 528 -17.03 34.99 24.02
CA PRO A 528 -17.96 34.20 24.80
C PRO A 528 -19.04 35.08 25.41
N THR A 529 -20.28 34.62 25.19
CA THR A 529 -21.40 34.60 26.15
C THR A 529 -21.77 35.93 26.80
N SER A 530 -22.97 36.45 26.60
CA SER A 530 -24.23 35.75 26.82
C SER A 530 -25.37 36.67 26.37
N ALA A 531 -26.50 36.07 26.01
CA ALA A 531 -27.74 36.81 25.85
C ALA A 531 -28.12 37.44 27.19
N SER A 532 -27.97 38.77 27.32
CA SER A 532 -28.71 39.55 28.31
C SER A 532 -29.33 40.77 27.63
N SER A 533 -30.65 40.80 27.69
CA SER A 533 -31.56 41.78 27.11
C SER A 533 -31.46 43.16 27.79
N SER A 534 -30.67 44.09 27.24
CA SER A 534 -30.96 45.55 27.26
C SER A 534 -29.94 46.34 26.41
N GLY A 535 -30.36 46.92 25.28
CA GLY A 535 -29.50 47.80 24.44
C GLY A 535 -29.47 49.26 24.94
N LEU A 536 -28.35 49.98 24.68
CA LEU A 536 -28.16 51.42 24.87
C LEU A 536 -28.31 52.16 23.52
N THR A 537 -29.10 53.23 23.47
CA THR A 537 -29.12 54.14 22.31
C THR A 537 -27.99 55.17 22.43
N LEU A 538 -27.04 55.17 21.49
CA LEU A 538 -25.95 56.14 21.42
C LEU A 538 -26.22 57.17 20.31
N THR A 539 -26.27 58.46 20.68
CA THR A 539 -26.38 59.57 19.72
C THR A 539 -25.05 60.33 19.66
N ILE A 540 -24.53 60.60 18.47
CA ILE A 540 -23.35 61.43 18.23
C ILE A 540 -23.82 62.73 17.58
N ASN A 541 -23.69 63.83 18.31
CA ASN A 541 -23.97 65.17 17.81
C ASN A 541 -22.68 65.82 17.29
N ASN A 542 -22.82 66.74 16.33
CA ASN A 542 -21.70 67.54 15.79
C ASN A 542 -20.62 66.72 15.06
N LEU A 543 -21.00 65.64 14.38
CA LEU A 543 -20.10 64.84 13.55
C LEU A 543 -19.78 65.58 12.25
N ILE A 544 -18.50 65.87 11.99
CA ILE A 544 -18.04 66.50 10.75
C ILE A 544 -17.68 65.42 9.74
N ILE A 545 -18.29 65.47 8.56
CA ILE A 545 -18.01 64.52 7.47
C ILE A 545 -17.48 65.29 6.25
N GLU A 546 -16.23 65.01 5.87
CA GLU A 546 -15.52 65.66 4.78
C GLU A 546 -14.86 64.66 3.82
N ASN A 547 -14.61 65.06 2.58
CA ASN A 547 -13.83 64.27 1.62
C ASN A 547 -12.31 64.55 1.73
N GLU A 548 -11.50 63.89 0.89
CA GLU A 548 -10.04 64.05 0.87
C GLU A 548 -9.55 65.49 0.62
N ASP A 549 -10.38 66.34 0.00
CA ASP A 549 -10.13 67.76 -0.27
C ASP A 549 -10.66 68.72 0.82
N GLY A 550 -11.27 68.21 1.90
CA GLY A 550 -11.85 69.03 2.97
C GLY A 550 -13.18 69.71 2.63
N LYS A 551 -13.94 69.16 1.65
CA LYS A 551 -15.30 69.59 1.30
C LYS A 551 -16.35 68.67 1.93
N ALA A 552 -17.59 69.16 2.06
CA ALA A 552 -18.71 68.36 2.56
C ALA A 552 -18.85 67.06 1.75
N SER A 553 -18.94 65.92 2.42
CA SER A 553 -19.25 64.67 1.72
C SER A 553 -20.75 64.60 1.44
N GLU A 554 -21.14 64.78 0.17
CA GLU A 554 -22.54 64.72 -0.27
C GLU A 554 -23.06 63.27 -0.43
N ASP A 555 -22.18 62.27 -0.29
CA ASP A 555 -22.45 60.87 -0.68
C ASP A 555 -22.40 59.86 0.50
N ILE A 556 -22.39 60.32 1.77
CA ILE A 556 -22.43 59.45 2.96
C ILE A 556 -23.83 59.46 3.57
N ASP A 557 -24.51 58.31 3.53
CA ASP A 557 -25.86 58.09 4.08
C ASP A 557 -25.85 57.37 5.43
N LYS A 558 -24.76 56.66 5.76
CA LYS A 558 -24.56 55.90 7.01
C LYS A 558 -23.11 55.89 7.46
N ILE A 559 -22.90 55.60 8.73
CA ILE A 559 -21.59 55.47 9.37
C ILE A 559 -21.56 54.29 10.35
N TYR A 560 -20.36 53.86 10.74
CA TYR A 560 -20.13 52.63 11.51
C TYR A 560 -19.31 52.89 12.76
N LEU A 561 -19.69 52.23 13.86
CA LEU A 561 -19.06 52.29 15.17
C LEU A 561 -18.36 50.96 15.48
N HIS A 562 -17.04 50.95 15.60
CA HIS A 562 -16.22 49.76 15.84
C HIS A 562 -15.77 49.69 17.31
N HIS A 563 -16.20 48.69 18.07
CA HIS A 563 -15.87 48.54 19.48
C HIS A 563 -14.42 48.09 19.68
N CYS A 564 -13.64 48.80 20.49
CA CYS A 564 -12.20 48.61 20.54
C CYS A 564 -11.76 47.33 21.26
N PHE A 565 -12.60 46.80 22.16
CA PHE A 565 -12.24 45.66 23.02
C PHE A 565 -12.76 44.32 22.48
N ASP A 566 -14.07 44.19 22.28
CA ASP A 566 -14.70 42.97 21.70
C ASP A 566 -14.77 42.95 20.16
N LYS A 567 -14.38 44.06 19.49
CA LYS A 567 -14.36 44.24 18.03
C LYS A 567 -15.73 44.07 17.33
N SER A 568 -16.83 44.20 18.07
CA SER A 568 -18.19 44.31 17.52
C SER A 568 -18.38 45.62 16.72
N ILE A 569 -19.40 45.65 15.86
CA ILE A 569 -19.65 46.76 14.93
C ILE A 569 -21.12 47.13 14.97
N TYR A 570 -21.38 48.43 14.96
CA TYR A 570 -22.74 48.96 14.98
C TYR A 570 -22.92 49.95 13.85
N GLU A 571 -23.93 49.70 13.01
CA GLU A 571 -24.33 50.59 11.92
C GLU A 571 -25.24 51.69 12.46
N SER A 572 -25.11 52.92 11.94
CA SER A 572 -25.97 54.03 12.30
C SER A 572 -27.41 53.78 11.81
N ILE A 573 -28.37 53.88 12.72
CA ILE A 573 -29.81 53.78 12.47
C ILE A 573 -30.32 55.05 11.78
N SER A 574 -29.70 56.19 12.07
CA SER A 574 -29.99 57.46 11.41
C SER A 574 -28.71 58.28 11.25
N LEU A 575 -28.60 58.98 10.13
CA LEU A 575 -27.59 60.02 9.90
C LEU A 575 -28.29 61.22 9.26
N VAL A 576 -28.32 62.35 9.95
CA VAL A 576 -29.05 63.54 9.51
C VAL A 576 -28.11 64.73 9.47
N LYS A 577 -28.09 65.46 8.36
CA LYS A 577 -27.32 66.70 8.24
C LYS A 577 -27.99 67.80 9.07
N ASN A 578 -27.22 68.53 9.86
CA ASN A 578 -27.77 69.62 10.67
C ASN A 578 -27.88 70.88 9.79
N GLU A 579 -29.10 71.31 9.45
CA GLU A 579 -29.34 72.47 8.55
C GLU A 579 -29.03 73.81 9.24
N ASP A 580 -29.25 73.92 10.56
CA ASP A 580 -29.11 75.16 11.35
C ASP A 580 -27.94 75.12 12.35
N SER A 581 -26.84 74.43 12.04
CA SER A 581 -25.67 74.34 12.93
C SER A 581 -24.59 75.38 12.59
N ASP A 582 -24.02 76.02 13.61
CA ASP A 582 -22.83 76.88 13.49
C ASP A 582 -21.56 76.10 13.06
N ILE A 583 -21.63 74.76 13.01
CA ILE A 583 -20.53 73.87 12.64
C ILE A 583 -20.69 73.42 11.18
N LYS A 584 -19.77 73.86 10.32
CA LYS A 584 -19.73 73.49 8.90
C LYS A 584 -19.61 71.97 8.72
N ASN A 585 -20.41 71.41 7.80
CA ASN A 585 -20.45 69.98 7.47
C ASN A 585 -20.84 69.06 8.64
N SER A 586 -21.67 69.55 9.57
CA SER A 586 -22.11 68.81 10.75
C SER A 586 -23.30 67.86 10.48
N TYR A 587 -23.24 66.69 11.08
CA TYR A 587 -24.25 65.63 11.06
C TYR A 587 -24.55 65.15 12.49
N THR A 588 -25.72 64.54 12.64
CA THR A 588 -26.16 63.82 13.84
C THR A 588 -26.37 62.35 13.49
N ALA A 589 -25.71 61.45 14.21
CA ALA A 589 -25.79 60.00 14.00
C ALA A 589 -26.33 59.26 15.21
N THR A 590 -27.16 58.23 15.01
CA THR A 590 -27.75 57.43 16.11
C THR A 590 -27.45 55.95 15.92
N PHE A 591 -27.11 55.24 17.01
CA PHE A 591 -26.80 53.81 17.05
C PHE A 591 -27.55 53.11 18.18
N ASN A 592 -27.75 51.79 18.08
CA ASN A 592 -28.22 50.96 19.18
C ASN A 592 -27.16 49.88 19.45
N ILE A 593 -26.60 49.88 20.67
CA ILE A 593 -25.45 49.06 21.03
C ILE A 593 -25.74 48.25 22.31
N PRO A 594 -25.55 46.92 22.32
CA PRO A 594 -25.58 46.12 23.53
C PRO A 594 -24.35 46.45 24.38
N ILE A 595 -24.56 46.85 25.62
CA ILE A 595 -23.48 47.19 26.55
C ILE A 595 -23.69 46.46 27.87
N ASP A 596 -22.60 45.88 28.37
CA ASP A 596 -22.54 45.37 29.74
C ASP A 596 -22.51 46.55 30.73
N LYS A 597 -23.62 46.72 31.47
CA LYS A 597 -23.80 47.78 32.46
C LYS A 597 -23.04 47.53 33.76
N GLU A 598 -22.58 46.30 34.01
CA GLU A 598 -21.83 45.95 35.21
C GLU A 598 -20.32 46.22 35.07
N ASN A 599 -19.84 46.35 33.83
CA ASN A 599 -18.43 46.64 33.55
C ASN A 599 -18.03 48.08 33.89
N LYS A 600 -17.22 48.24 34.95
CA LYS A 600 -16.70 49.51 35.46
C LYS A 600 -15.59 50.16 34.62
N GLY A 601 -15.06 49.48 33.60
CA GLY A 601 -14.06 50.04 32.69
C GLY A 601 -14.68 50.97 31.64
N ASP A 602 -13.87 51.79 30.97
CA ASP A 602 -14.31 52.57 29.81
C ASP A 602 -14.48 51.67 28.59
N THR A 603 -15.54 51.89 27.81
CA THR A 603 -15.69 51.27 26.48
C THR A 603 -15.31 52.27 25.41
N LYS A 604 -14.36 51.91 24.54
CA LYS A 604 -13.92 52.75 23.43
C LYS A 604 -14.47 52.25 22.10
N PHE A 605 -14.76 53.17 21.21
CA PHE A 605 -15.25 52.94 19.86
C PHE A 605 -14.48 53.77 18.84
N ILE A 606 -14.38 53.27 17.62
CA ILE A 606 -13.84 54.01 16.47
C ILE A 606 -14.96 54.28 15.48
N LEU A 607 -15.07 55.52 15.00
CA LEU A 607 -16.08 55.90 14.03
C LEU A 607 -15.51 55.91 12.60
N TYR A 608 -16.22 55.30 11.63
CA TYR A 608 -15.80 55.28 10.23
C TYR A 608 -16.96 55.34 9.21
N SER A 609 -16.70 55.75 7.96
CA SER A 609 -17.73 55.90 6.90
C SER A 609 -18.12 54.57 6.26
N SER A 610 -17.40 53.50 6.59
CA SER A 610 -17.64 52.14 6.10
C SER A 610 -17.28 51.12 7.16
N ASP A 611 -17.81 49.91 7.02
CA ASP A 611 -17.43 48.77 7.86
C ASP A 611 -15.99 48.32 7.52
N LEU A 612 -15.03 48.74 8.36
CA LEU A 612 -13.61 48.38 8.22
C LEU A 612 -13.20 47.07 8.90
N SER A 613 -14.10 46.45 9.66
CA SER A 613 -13.80 45.25 10.46
C SER A 613 -13.35 44.05 9.63
N LYS A 614 -13.78 44.02 8.37
CA LYS A 614 -13.50 42.96 7.39
C LYS A 614 -12.12 43.09 6.76
N VAL A 615 -11.43 44.21 7.00
CA VAL A 615 -10.20 44.58 6.29
C VAL A 615 -9.05 44.92 7.25
N TYR A 616 -9.33 45.50 8.42
CA TYR A 616 -8.31 45.99 9.35
C TYR A 616 -8.60 45.59 10.79
N SER A 617 -7.57 45.26 11.58
CA SER A 617 -7.73 45.07 13.03
C SER A 617 -8.04 46.41 13.72
N THR A 618 -8.61 46.43 14.93
CA THR A 618 -8.85 47.68 15.68
C THR A 618 -7.59 48.55 15.78
N LYS A 619 -6.42 47.93 15.96
CA LYS A 619 -5.14 48.64 16.01
C LYS A 619 -4.78 49.27 14.66
N ASP A 620 -5.05 48.56 13.57
CA ASP A 620 -4.78 49.03 12.21
C ASP A 620 -5.79 50.11 11.78
N ILE A 621 -7.07 49.97 12.16
CA ILE A 621 -8.12 50.98 11.93
C ILE A 621 -7.71 52.32 12.57
N HIS A 622 -7.24 52.29 13.82
CA HIS A 622 -6.69 53.47 14.50
C HIS A 622 -5.43 54.06 13.83
N ALA A 623 -4.63 53.25 13.14
CA ALA A 623 -3.37 53.67 12.54
C ALA A 623 -3.52 54.17 11.09
N HIS A 624 -4.55 53.73 10.36
CA HIS A 624 -4.67 53.95 8.92
C HIS A 624 -5.37 55.26 8.51
N THR A 625 -6.02 55.98 9.44
CA THR A 625 -6.90 57.11 9.10
C THR A 625 -6.99 58.16 10.21
N ASP A 626 -7.40 59.39 9.87
CA ASP A 626 -7.82 60.44 10.82
C ASP A 626 -9.17 60.08 11.49
N THR A 627 -9.28 58.86 12.05
CA THR A 627 -10.50 58.35 12.69
C THR A 627 -10.74 58.96 14.05
N ALA A 628 -12.00 59.29 14.34
CA ALA A 628 -12.41 59.74 15.65
C ALA A 628 -12.72 58.58 16.61
N VAL A 629 -12.29 58.74 17.86
CA VAL A 629 -12.44 57.75 18.93
C VAL A 629 -13.45 58.25 19.97
N ILE A 630 -14.44 57.43 20.29
CA ILE A 630 -15.49 57.72 21.25
C ILE A 630 -15.28 56.84 22.47
N SER A 631 -15.35 57.39 23.67
CA SER A 631 -15.19 56.63 24.92
C SER A 631 -16.44 56.81 25.78
N LEU A 632 -17.02 55.70 26.24
CA LEU A 632 -18.14 55.63 27.18
C LEU A 632 -17.63 55.19 28.54
N GLY A 633 -17.74 56.05 29.55
CA GLY A 633 -17.38 55.72 30.92
C GLY A 633 -18.44 54.87 31.62
N TYR A 634 -18.12 54.33 32.80
CA TYR A 634 -19.04 53.49 33.57
C TYR A 634 -20.41 54.15 33.85
N GLN A 635 -20.43 55.44 34.19
CA GLN A 635 -21.66 56.18 34.46
C GLN A 635 -22.54 56.30 33.21
N ASP A 636 -21.92 56.46 32.04
CA ASP A 636 -22.60 56.66 30.74
C ASP A 636 -23.29 55.38 30.24
N LYS A 637 -22.81 54.21 30.67
CA LYS A 637 -23.37 52.89 30.31
C LYS A 637 -24.65 52.54 31.07
N SER A 638 -24.88 53.21 32.21
CA SER A 638 -26.00 52.88 33.10
C SER A 638 -27.36 53.37 32.57
N SER A 639 -27.37 54.43 31.75
CA SER A 639 -28.59 54.98 31.13
C SER A 639 -29.13 54.08 30.00
N SER A 640 -30.36 54.34 29.54
CA SER A 640 -30.91 53.72 28.33
C SER A 640 -30.51 54.47 27.06
N ASN A 641 -30.16 55.75 27.18
CA ASN A 641 -29.74 56.62 26.09
C ASN A 641 -28.52 57.45 26.53
N PHE A 642 -27.53 57.62 25.64
CA PHE A 642 -26.36 58.47 25.86
C PHE A 642 -26.08 59.33 24.63
N CYS A 643 -25.73 60.61 24.85
CA CYS A 643 -25.42 61.56 23.79
C CYS A 643 -23.97 62.03 23.89
N TYR A 644 -23.17 61.73 22.87
CA TYR A 644 -21.80 62.17 22.72
C TYR A 644 -21.76 63.49 21.92
N SER A 645 -21.36 64.59 22.58
CA SER A 645 -21.46 65.95 22.00
C SER A 645 -20.10 66.59 21.66
N ASN A 646 -18.98 65.90 21.93
CA ASN A 646 -17.66 66.40 21.55
C ASN A 646 -17.50 66.41 20.02
N LYS A 647 -16.68 67.33 19.51
CA LYS A 647 -16.39 67.43 18.08
C LYS A 647 -15.65 66.16 17.60
N VAL A 648 -16.22 65.51 16.59
CA VAL A 648 -15.73 64.27 15.98
C VAL A 648 -15.66 64.52 14.47
N SER A 649 -14.54 64.24 13.81
CA SER A 649 -14.37 64.45 12.37
C SER A 649 -14.04 63.15 11.65
N LEU A 650 -14.50 63.02 10.41
CA LEU A 650 -14.33 61.86 9.56
C LEU A 650 -13.99 62.29 8.13
N ARG A 651 -12.94 61.69 7.56
CA ARG A 651 -12.49 61.95 6.18
C ARG A 651 -12.76 60.74 5.28
N ASP A 652 -13.50 60.94 4.21
CA ASP A 652 -13.92 59.91 3.24
C ASP A 652 -12.81 59.59 2.21
N ILE A 653 -12.50 58.30 1.98
CA ILE A 653 -11.32 57.86 1.18
C ILE A 653 -11.65 56.81 0.10
N THR A 654 -12.86 56.84 -0.48
CA THR A 654 -13.41 55.78 -1.36
C THR A 654 -12.74 55.56 -2.71
N ASP A 655 -11.83 56.44 -3.17
CA ASP A 655 -11.34 56.44 -4.55
C ASP A 655 -10.03 55.65 -4.77
N HIS A 656 -9.90 54.46 -4.17
CA HIS A 656 -8.69 53.63 -4.28
C HIS A 656 -9.00 52.17 -4.61
N ILE A 657 -8.11 51.52 -5.37
CA ILE A 657 -8.11 50.06 -5.56
C ILE A 657 -7.61 49.43 -4.26
N THR A 658 -8.42 48.56 -3.67
CA THR A 658 -8.07 47.89 -2.40
C THR A 658 -7.52 46.49 -2.61
N ASN A 659 -7.91 45.86 -3.71
CA ASN A 659 -7.40 44.54 -4.10
C ASN A 659 -7.50 44.32 -5.61
N VAL A 660 -6.78 43.33 -6.11
CA VAL A 660 -6.93 42.79 -7.46
C VAL A 660 -7.09 41.28 -7.36
N ILE A 661 -8.17 40.76 -7.93
CA ILE A 661 -8.53 39.35 -7.91
C ILE A 661 -8.70 38.81 -9.34
N SER A 662 -8.86 37.49 -9.45
CA SER A 662 -9.25 36.83 -10.69
C SER A 662 -10.38 35.85 -10.38
N ASP A 663 -11.41 35.86 -11.20
CA ASP A 663 -12.57 34.96 -11.12
C ASP A 663 -12.39 33.71 -12.03
N SER A 664 -11.24 33.59 -12.69
CA SER A 664 -10.92 32.47 -13.59
C SER A 664 -10.32 31.29 -12.82
N GLU A 665 -10.66 30.08 -13.29
CA GLU A 665 -10.18 28.84 -12.69
C GLU A 665 -8.65 28.71 -12.77
N TYR A 666 -8.07 28.34 -11.62
CA TYR A 666 -6.65 28.02 -11.52
C TYR A 666 -6.42 26.55 -11.87
N PRO A 667 -5.38 26.20 -12.67
CA PRO A 667 -4.26 27.05 -13.13
C PRO A 667 -4.44 27.63 -14.55
N PHE A 668 -3.85 28.81 -14.80
CA PHE A 668 -4.13 29.66 -15.99
C PHE A 668 -3.31 29.29 -17.23
N LYS A 669 -3.91 29.09 -18.42
CA LYS A 669 -3.14 28.84 -19.67
C LYS A 669 -2.79 30.13 -20.42
N THR A 670 -1.69 30.13 -21.19
CA THR A 670 -1.28 31.32 -21.96
C THR A 670 -2.25 31.68 -23.09
N ASN A 671 -2.95 30.69 -23.65
CA ASN A 671 -3.81 30.80 -24.84
C ASN A 671 -5.31 30.81 -24.52
N GLU A 672 -5.69 30.77 -23.23
CA GLU A 672 -7.06 30.85 -22.76
C GLU A 672 -7.39 32.25 -22.22
N PRO A 673 -8.66 32.69 -22.33
CA PRO A 673 -9.09 33.96 -21.77
C PRO A 673 -9.11 33.90 -20.24
N ILE A 674 -8.41 34.85 -19.59
CA ILE A 674 -8.43 35.06 -18.14
C ILE A 674 -9.22 36.32 -17.81
N SER A 675 -9.96 36.32 -16.70
CA SER A 675 -10.69 37.48 -16.18
C SER A 675 -9.99 38.01 -14.94
N LEU A 676 -9.58 39.28 -15.01
CA LEU A 676 -9.00 40.01 -13.89
C LEU A 676 -9.97 41.09 -13.42
N LYS A 677 -10.11 41.23 -12.10
CA LYS A 677 -11.05 42.16 -11.49
C LYS A 677 -10.38 42.98 -10.40
N ALA A 678 -10.41 44.29 -10.56
CA ALA A 678 -9.96 45.22 -9.55
C ALA A 678 -11.10 45.48 -8.57
N ILE A 679 -10.86 45.22 -7.28
CA ILE A 679 -11.78 45.53 -6.20
C ILE A 679 -11.69 47.02 -5.91
N TYR A 680 -12.74 47.70 -6.36
CA TYR A 680 -12.88 49.14 -6.33
C TYR A 680 -14.38 49.45 -6.20
N LYS A 681 -14.77 50.06 -5.08
CA LYS A 681 -16.19 50.24 -4.73
C LYS A 681 -16.73 51.55 -5.28
N GLN A 682 -17.42 51.49 -6.42
CA GLN A 682 -18.22 52.61 -6.95
C GLN A 682 -19.17 52.17 -8.05
N GLU A 683 -20.35 52.79 -8.16
CA GLU A 683 -21.36 52.45 -9.16
C GLU A 683 -21.13 53.16 -10.50
N LYS A 684 -21.32 52.44 -11.61
CA LYS A 684 -21.16 52.98 -12.96
C LYS A 684 -22.28 53.99 -13.22
N GLY A 685 -21.92 55.25 -13.46
CA GLY A 685 -22.85 56.39 -13.54
C GLY A 685 -22.69 57.41 -12.40
N SER A 686 -21.92 57.09 -11.36
CA SER A 686 -21.50 58.06 -10.35
C SER A 686 -20.57 59.13 -10.95
N LYS A 687 -20.69 60.38 -10.51
CA LYS A 687 -19.77 61.48 -10.86
C LYS A 687 -18.31 61.20 -10.45
N ARG A 688 -18.09 60.24 -9.53
CA ARG A 688 -16.78 59.88 -9.00
C ARG A 688 -16.06 58.79 -9.82
N TYR A 689 -16.70 58.20 -10.85
CA TYR A 689 -16.14 57.07 -11.62
C TYR A 689 -14.81 57.43 -12.29
N LYS A 690 -13.72 56.78 -11.86
CA LYS A 690 -12.44 56.74 -12.58
C LYS A 690 -12.30 55.39 -13.30
N GLU A 691 -11.85 55.45 -14.56
CA GLU A 691 -11.60 54.24 -15.35
C GLU A 691 -10.38 53.49 -14.82
N ILE A 692 -10.43 52.15 -14.80
CA ILE A 692 -9.31 51.32 -14.35
C ILE A 692 -8.49 50.88 -15.57
N LEU A 693 -7.17 51.03 -15.47
CA LEU A 693 -6.18 50.65 -16.47
C LEU A 693 -5.25 49.55 -15.91
N TRP A 694 -4.66 48.76 -16.80
CA TRP A 694 -3.91 47.56 -16.44
C TRP A 694 -2.50 47.50 -17.00
N GLY A 695 -1.59 46.78 -16.33
CA GLY A 695 -0.22 46.50 -16.77
C GLY A 695 0.28 45.15 -16.25
N TYR A 696 1.43 44.69 -16.75
CA TYR A 696 2.03 43.42 -16.33
C TYR A 696 3.55 43.47 -16.20
N LYS A 697 4.09 42.49 -15.47
CA LYS A 697 5.53 42.21 -15.37
C LYS A 697 5.78 40.71 -15.22
N VAL A 698 6.73 40.15 -15.99
CA VAL A 698 7.20 38.77 -15.82
C VAL A 698 8.41 38.76 -14.90
N ILE A 699 8.41 37.85 -13.92
CA ILE A 699 9.47 37.71 -12.92
C ILE A 699 9.77 36.23 -12.67
N LYS A 700 10.92 35.91 -12.08
CA LYS A 700 11.17 34.57 -11.57
C LYS A 700 10.27 34.31 -10.36
N SER A 701 9.65 33.13 -10.31
CA SER A 701 8.65 32.81 -9.28
C SER A 701 9.22 32.86 -7.85
N LYS A 702 10.53 32.64 -7.70
CA LYS A 702 11.24 32.70 -6.40
C LYS A 702 11.61 34.13 -5.96
N GLU A 703 11.63 35.10 -6.87
CA GLU A 703 12.05 36.48 -6.60
C GLU A 703 10.86 37.41 -6.27
N TYR A 704 9.63 36.90 -6.36
CA TYR A 704 8.41 37.67 -6.13
C TYR A 704 8.36 38.30 -4.73
N ASP A 705 8.72 37.56 -3.68
CA ASP A 705 8.63 38.04 -2.30
C ASP A 705 9.61 39.19 -2.02
N GLU A 706 10.77 39.20 -2.68
CA GLU A 706 11.74 40.29 -2.58
C GLU A 706 11.32 41.51 -3.41
N LEU A 707 10.89 41.29 -4.66
CA LEU A 707 10.49 42.37 -5.57
C LEU A 707 9.23 43.10 -5.11
N SER A 708 8.32 42.41 -4.42
CA SER A 708 7.08 42.99 -3.90
C SER A 708 7.28 44.09 -2.82
N LYS A 709 8.50 44.22 -2.28
CA LYS A 709 8.84 45.18 -1.22
C LYS A 709 9.19 46.59 -1.73
N SER A 710 9.27 46.80 -3.05
CA SER A 710 9.60 48.10 -3.66
C SER A 710 8.74 48.38 -4.89
N ASN A 711 8.63 49.65 -5.32
CA ASN A 711 7.83 49.97 -6.50
C ASN A 711 8.42 49.32 -7.76
N PRO A 712 7.60 48.61 -8.57
CA PRO A 712 8.10 47.90 -9.74
C PRO A 712 8.58 48.89 -10.81
N LYS A 713 9.83 48.71 -11.25
CA LYS A 713 10.37 49.34 -12.46
C LYS A 713 10.02 48.50 -13.69
N ASP A 714 9.93 49.14 -14.86
CA ASP A 714 9.78 48.47 -16.16
C ASP A 714 8.50 47.63 -16.31
N VAL A 715 7.38 48.10 -15.76
CA VAL A 715 6.05 47.48 -15.96
C VAL A 715 5.53 47.84 -17.35
N VAL A 716 5.06 46.83 -18.09
CA VAL A 716 4.51 47.01 -19.43
C VAL A 716 3.01 47.27 -19.32
N GLY A 717 2.55 48.43 -19.80
CA GLY A 717 1.11 48.75 -19.83
C GLY A 717 0.36 47.91 -20.87
N LEU A 718 -0.81 47.39 -20.51
CA LEU A 718 -1.71 46.68 -21.43
C LEU A 718 -2.50 47.71 -22.24
N LYS A 719 -2.09 47.95 -23.49
CA LYS A 719 -2.83 48.85 -24.39
C LYS A 719 -4.21 48.24 -24.68
N ASP A 720 -5.24 49.09 -24.66
CA ASP A 720 -6.64 48.76 -24.98
C ASP A 720 -7.41 47.90 -23.96
N GLN A 721 -6.81 47.51 -22.82
CA GLN A 721 -7.48 46.82 -21.72
C GLN A 721 -7.85 47.80 -20.59
N LYS A 722 -9.14 48.19 -20.52
CA LYS A 722 -9.67 49.14 -19.54
C LYS A 722 -11.00 48.65 -18.93
N GLY A 723 -11.25 49.00 -17.68
CA GLY A 723 -12.45 48.60 -16.93
C GLY A 723 -12.14 47.92 -15.60
N LYS A 724 -13.15 47.88 -14.70
CA LYS A 724 -13.10 47.17 -13.40
C LYS A 724 -12.80 45.68 -13.55
N GLU A 725 -13.23 45.11 -14.66
CA GLU A 725 -13.07 43.72 -15.01
C GLU A 725 -12.63 43.65 -16.48
N ILE A 726 -11.55 42.93 -16.74
CA ILE A 726 -11.02 42.73 -18.10
C ILE A 726 -10.85 41.24 -18.36
N THR A 727 -11.11 40.83 -19.60
CA THR A 727 -10.97 39.44 -20.05
C THR A 727 -10.13 39.38 -21.32
N PHE A 728 -9.02 38.64 -21.30
CA PHE A 728 -8.09 38.57 -22.43
C PHE A 728 -7.26 37.28 -22.39
N LYS A 729 -6.68 36.88 -23.52
CA LYS A 729 -5.68 35.80 -23.58
C LYS A 729 -4.30 36.36 -23.31
N ILE A 730 -3.52 35.72 -22.44
CA ILE A 730 -2.19 36.20 -22.06
C ILE A 730 -1.28 36.34 -23.29
N SER A 731 -1.30 35.34 -24.19
CA SER A 731 -0.51 35.31 -25.44
C SER A 731 -0.74 36.50 -26.36
N ASP A 732 -1.90 37.14 -26.26
CA ASP A 732 -2.33 38.17 -27.21
C ASP A 732 -1.88 39.56 -26.74
N VAL A 733 -1.54 39.71 -25.46
CA VAL A 733 -1.27 41.01 -24.83
C VAL A 733 0.15 41.17 -24.29
N ILE A 734 0.92 40.08 -24.18
CA ILE A 734 2.30 40.12 -23.68
C ILE A 734 3.35 40.04 -24.80
N GLN A 735 4.56 40.52 -24.52
CA GLN A 735 5.68 40.49 -25.47
C GLN A 735 6.23 39.07 -25.66
N LYS A 736 6.75 38.78 -26.86
CA LYS A 736 7.25 37.45 -27.24
C LYS A 736 8.34 36.91 -26.30
N ASP A 737 9.34 37.71 -25.98
CA ASP A 737 10.45 37.28 -25.11
C ASP A 737 9.99 36.97 -23.68
N ASP A 738 8.96 37.66 -23.19
CA ASP A 738 8.38 37.43 -21.87
C ASP A 738 7.43 36.23 -21.88
N LEU A 739 6.72 35.99 -22.98
CA LEU A 739 5.98 34.75 -23.22
C LEU A 739 6.91 33.54 -23.25
N ASP A 740 8.08 33.65 -23.89
CA ASP A 740 9.07 32.58 -23.97
C ASP A 740 9.66 32.24 -22.59
N LYS A 741 9.89 33.23 -21.71
CA LYS A 741 10.31 32.97 -20.32
C LYS A 741 9.23 32.25 -19.51
N LEU A 742 7.96 32.60 -19.70
CA LEU A 742 6.84 31.89 -19.06
C LEU A 742 6.74 30.45 -19.58
N LYS A 743 7.05 30.23 -20.86
CA LYS A 743 7.15 28.89 -21.48
C LYS A 743 8.40 28.10 -21.07
N GLN A 744 9.43 28.68 -20.45
CA GLN A 744 10.62 27.93 -20.00
C GLN A 744 10.48 27.38 -18.57
N GLY A 745 9.40 27.73 -17.86
CA GLY A 745 9.21 27.39 -16.45
C GLY A 745 10.04 28.25 -15.50
N GLY A 746 9.70 28.21 -14.20
CA GLY A 746 10.39 28.99 -13.16
C GLY A 746 10.10 30.50 -13.13
N HIS A 747 9.23 30.98 -14.03
CA HIS A 747 8.77 32.37 -14.10
C HIS A 747 7.25 32.46 -13.92
N THR A 748 6.78 33.62 -13.45
CA THR A 748 5.37 33.94 -13.20
C THR A 748 5.08 35.33 -13.77
N ILE A 749 3.80 35.62 -14.03
CA ILE A 749 3.37 36.94 -14.48
C ILE A 749 2.58 37.65 -13.38
N VAL A 750 2.88 38.92 -13.15
CA VAL A 750 2.18 39.76 -12.18
C VAL A 750 1.44 40.85 -12.96
N PHE A 751 0.12 40.93 -12.79
CA PHE A 751 -0.70 42.01 -13.33
C PHE A 751 -0.94 43.09 -12.28
N PHE A 752 -1.02 44.34 -12.73
CA PHE A 752 -1.24 45.52 -11.90
C PHE A 752 -2.46 46.30 -12.42
N ALA A 753 -3.26 46.84 -11.52
CA ALA A 753 -4.38 47.73 -11.82
C ALA A 753 -4.15 49.12 -11.22
N TYR A 754 -4.59 50.18 -11.92
CA TYR A 754 -4.48 51.57 -11.48
C TYR A 754 -5.59 52.45 -12.04
N LEU A 755 -5.86 53.60 -11.41
CA LEU A 755 -6.91 54.52 -11.86
C LEU A 755 -6.38 55.49 -12.90
N GLU A 756 -7.20 55.80 -13.91
CA GLU A 756 -6.89 56.80 -14.92
C GLU A 756 -6.60 58.17 -14.26
N GLY A 757 -5.44 58.76 -14.58
CA GLY A 757 -4.97 60.01 -13.99
C GLY A 757 -4.06 59.85 -12.75
N ASP A 758 -3.86 58.63 -12.23
CA ASP A 758 -2.91 58.40 -11.14
C ASP A 758 -1.47 58.73 -11.56
N LYS A 759 -0.78 59.56 -10.74
CA LYS A 759 0.63 59.92 -10.95
C LYS A 759 1.57 58.72 -10.74
N ASP A 760 1.18 57.79 -9.88
CA ASP A 760 1.99 56.64 -9.46
C ASP A 760 1.36 55.30 -9.88
N LYS A 761 1.39 55.02 -11.19
CA LYS A 761 0.58 53.98 -11.85
C LYS A 761 0.82 52.55 -11.38
N PHE A 762 2.02 52.16 -10.94
CA PHE A 762 2.31 50.76 -10.63
C PHE A 762 2.97 50.62 -9.26
N LYS A 763 2.27 49.95 -8.33
CA LYS A 763 2.73 49.66 -6.96
C LYS A 763 2.24 48.28 -6.55
N PHE A 764 3.05 47.53 -5.80
CA PHE A 764 2.59 46.29 -5.17
C PHE A 764 1.66 46.60 -3.98
N TYR A 765 1.95 47.67 -3.25
CA TYR A 765 1.18 48.09 -2.09
C TYR A 765 1.00 49.61 -2.08
N THR A 766 -0.21 50.05 -1.77
CA THR A 766 -0.52 51.43 -1.40
C THR A 766 -0.89 51.48 0.08
N ARG A 767 -1.10 52.67 0.64
CA ARG A 767 -1.66 52.82 2.00
C ARG A 767 -3.09 52.25 2.14
N TYR A 768 -3.73 51.85 1.05
CA TYR A 768 -5.14 51.42 0.99
C TYR A 768 -5.34 49.96 0.60
N GLY A 769 -4.31 49.29 0.07
CA GLY A 769 -4.43 47.91 -0.37
C GLY A 769 -3.42 47.48 -1.43
N LYS A 770 -3.67 46.30 -1.96
CA LYS A 770 -2.82 45.61 -2.93
C LYS A 770 -3.32 45.88 -4.36
N ASN A 771 -2.46 46.39 -5.24
CA ASN A 771 -2.85 46.78 -6.59
C ASN A 771 -2.42 45.75 -7.66
N HIS A 772 -2.04 44.54 -7.25
CA HIS A 772 -1.52 43.52 -8.16
C HIS A 772 -2.09 42.13 -7.91
N ILE A 773 -1.96 41.25 -8.88
CA ILE A 773 -2.22 39.81 -8.75
C ILE A 773 -1.11 39.03 -9.43
N ARG A 774 -0.63 37.98 -8.77
CA ARG A 774 0.32 37.02 -9.34
C ARG A 774 -0.48 35.91 -10.01
N ILE A 775 -0.15 35.61 -11.26
CA ILE A 775 -0.76 34.60 -12.10
C ILE A 775 0.32 33.58 -12.46
N ASP A 776 0.20 32.39 -11.90
CA ASP A 776 1.06 31.28 -12.27
C ASP A 776 0.46 30.56 -13.49
N ILE A 777 1.26 30.41 -14.55
CA ILE A 777 0.82 29.85 -15.83
C ILE A 777 0.96 28.32 -15.85
N LYS A 778 -0.11 27.65 -16.29
CA LYS A 778 -0.22 26.22 -16.63
C LYS A 778 0.38 26.00 -18.03
N ILE A 779 1.30 25.05 -18.14
CA ILE A 779 1.93 24.67 -19.41
C ILE A 779 1.22 23.44 -20.00
N PRO A 780 0.92 23.39 -21.31
CA PRO A 780 0.28 22.22 -21.92
C PRO A 780 1.26 21.04 -22.09
N VAL A 781 0.73 19.82 -21.96
CA VAL A 781 1.42 18.53 -22.21
C VAL A 781 0.65 17.83 -23.33
N TYR A 782 1.33 17.34 -24.37
CA TYR A 782 0.70 16.54 -25.45
C TYR A 782 1.51 15.28 -25.77
N ILE A 783 0.86 14.30 -26.42
CA ILE A 783 1.41 12.95 -26.64
C ILE A 783 1.46 12.65 -28.14
N LYS A 784 2.57 12.06 -28.63
CA LYS A 784 2.82 11.74 -30.05
C LYS A 784 3.45 10.35 -30.20
N PHE A 785 2.91 9.49 -31.05
CA PHE A 785 3.49 8.16 -31.32
C PHE A 785 4.57 8.25 -32.42
N LYS A 786 5.84 7.89 -32.19
CA LYS A 786 6.97 7.95 -33.13
C LYS A 786 7.99 6.86 -32.77
N ASP A 787 8.54 6.15 -33.75
CA ASP A 787 9.53 5.06 -33.66
C ASP A 787 9.09 3.83 -32.82
N ASP A 788 7.82 3.41 -32.95
CA ASP A 788 7.15 2.49 -32.01
C ASP A 788 7.29 2.95 -30.57
N LYS A 789 7.20 4.26 -30.35
CA LYS A 789 7.13 4.84 -29.02
C LYS A 789 6.02 5.86 -28.92
N LEU A 790 5.28 5.88 -27.84
CA LEU A 790 4.43 6.98 -27.44
C LEU A 790 5.29 8.01 -26.70
N VAL A 791 5.37 9.26 -27.15
CA VAL A 791 6.27 10.29 -26.63
C VAL A 791 5.47 11.46 -26.05
N ILE A 792 5.82 11.89 -24.84
CA ILE A 792 5.21 13.05 -24.17
C ILE A 792 6.06 14.29 -24.47
N TYR A 793 5.40 15.34 -24.94
CA TYR A 793 5.98 16.65 -25.17
C TYR A 793 5.57 17.57 -24.03
N GLU A 794 6.56 18.26 -23.48
CA GLU A 794 6.36 19.35 -22.52
C GLU A 794 6.77 20.65 -23.20
N PHE A 795 6.04 21.75 -22.97
CA PHE A 795 6.41 23.07 -23.51
C PHE A 795 6.61 23.09 -25.04
N GLU A 796 5.90 22.23 -25.79
CA GLU A 796 6.05 22.06 -27.25
C GLU A 796 7.36 21.38 -27.72
N HIS A 797 8.13 20.75 -26.81
CA HIS A 797 9.41 20.08 -27.10
C HIS A 797 9.44 18.62 -26.61
N ALA A 798 10.15 17.75 -27.33
CA ALA A 798 10.31 16.33 -26.96
C ALA A 798 11.42 16.16 -25.92
N ILE A 799 11.11 15.50 -24.80
CA ILE A 799 12.08 15.12 -23.78
C ILE A 799 12.45 13.65 -24.01
N LYS A 800 13.75 13.35 -24.19
CA LYS A 800 14.24 12.01 -24.58
C LYS A 800 13.86 10.91 -23.58
N GLU A 801 13.75 11.26 -22.30
CA GLU A 801 13.37 10.34 -21.22
C GLU A 801 11.85 10.05 -21.16
N LYS A 802 11.03 10.74 -21.97
CA LYS A 802 9.55 10.61 -21.95
C LYS A 802 8.98 9.97 -23.21
N ALA A 803 9.62 8.89 -23.67
CA ALA A 803 9.23 8.09 -24.84
C ALA A 803 9.08 6.61 -24.47
N PHE A 804 7.92 5.99 -24.72
CA PHE A 804 7.50 4.68 -24.19
C PHE A 804 7.15 3.72 -25.32
N ASP A 805 7.64 2.49 -25.29
CA ASP A 805 7.52 1.62 -26.46
C ASP A 805 6.05 1.18 -26.69
N ALA A 806 5.56 1.34 -27.92
CA ALA A 806 4.18 1.12 -28.33
C ALA A 806 4.10 0.60 -29.79
N LYS A 807 3.07 -0.16 -30.15
CA LYS A 807 2.78 -0.65 -31.52
C LYS A 807 1.43 -0.17 -32.00
N LEU A 808 1.33 0.21 -33.26
CA LEU A 808 0.05 0.55 -33.88
C LEU A 808 -0.60 -0.71 -34.51
N LYS A 809 -1.86 -1.01 -34.16
CA LYS A 809 -2.65 -2.09 -34.77
C LYS A 809 -3.76 -1.49 -35.65
N LEU A 810 -3.69 -1.76 -36.96
CA LEU A 810 -4.63 -1.27 -38.00
C LEU A 810 -5.44 -2.44 -38.57
N SER A 811 -6.60 -2.15 -39.18
CA SER A 811 -7.53 -3.18 -39.68
C SER A 811 -7.05 -3.73 -41.03
N ASP A 812 -7.25 -5.02 -41.28
CA ASP A 812 -6.88 -5.69 -42.54
C ASP A 812 -7.74 -5.21 -43.74
N ASP A 813 -8.92 -4.63 -43.48
CA ASP A 813 -9.69 -3.90 -44.49
C ASP A 813 -8.99 -2.56 -44.76
N LYS A 814 -8.19 -2.55 -45.84
CA LYS A 814 -7.45 -1.37 -46.31
C LYS A 814 -8.34 -0.18 -46.70
N ASP A 815 -9.66 -0.38 -46.79
CA ASP A 815 -10.57 0.61 -47.37
C ASP A 815 -11.39 1.42 -46.35
N ASP A 816 -11.47 1.01 -45.07
CA ASP A 816 -12.39 1.67 -44.13
C ASP A 816 -11.74 2.56 -43.06
N ALA A 817 -10.41 2.58 -42.94
CA ALA A 817 -9.73 3.37 -41.90
C ALA A 817 -8.65 4.32 -42.40
N LEU A 818 -8.08 4.08 -43.58
CA LEU A 818 -6.88 4.77 -44.04
C LEU A 818 -7.05 5.34 -45.44
N ILE A 819 -7.07 6.67 -45.55
CA ILE A 819 -6.93 7.31 -46.86
C ILE A 819 -5.44 7.35 -47.20
N LYS A 820 -5.07 6.65 -48.28
CA LYS A 820 -3.71 6.63 -48.84
C LYS A 820 -3.50 7.91 -49.65
N ASN A 821 -2.46 8.68 -49.34
CA ASN A 821 -1.91 9.66 -50.27
C ASN A 821 -0.38 9.56 -50.27
N ASP A 822 0.26 9.84 -51.39
CA ASP A 822 1.48 9.19 -51.89
C ASP A 822 2.77 9.23 -51.05
N ASN A 823 2.75 9.70 -49.79
CA ASN A 823 3.85 9.56 -48.83
C ASN A 823 3.40 9.33 -47.36
N TYR A 824 2.09 9.23 -47.06
CA TYR A 824 1.55 9.11 -45.69
C TYR A 824 0.22 8.32 -45.63
N LEU A 825 -0.09 7.73 -44.48
CA LEU A 825 -1.39 7.11 -44.16
C LEU A 825 -2.11 7.94 -43.10
N TYR A 826 -3.37 8.33 -43.33
CA TYR A 826 -4.20 9.16 -42.42
C TYR A 826 -5.41 8.40 -41.86
N ILE A 827 -5.87 8.71 -40.65
CA ILE A 827 -7.13 8.20 -40.06
C ILE A 827 -8.33 9.09 -40.51
N ASN A 828 -9.46 8.47 -40.88
CA ASN A 828 -10.64 9.13 -41.51
C ASN A 828 -11.37 10.15 -40.61
N LYS A 829 -11.81 11.28 -41.19
CA LYS A 829 -12.46 12.43 -40.52
C LYS A 829 -13.84 12.16 -39.89
N ASN A 830 -14.46 11.03 -40.20
CA ASN A 830 -15.84 10.71 -39.79
C ASN A 830 -15.92 9.85 -38.51
N ILE A 831 -14.79 9.63 -37.85
CA ILE A 831 -14.71 8.93 -36.57
C ILE A 831 -15.22 9.88 -35.48
N SER A 832 -16.41 9.61 -34.96
CA SER A 832 -17.06 10.44 -33.93
C SER A 832 -16.25 10.42 -32.63
N SER A 833 -16.30 11.49 -31.82
CA SER A 833 -15.51 11.67 -30.58
C SER A 833 -15.63 10.54 -29.53
N ASN A 834 -16.54 9.59 -29.74
CA ASN A 834 -16.70 8.37 -28.95
C ASN A 834 -15.75 7.24 -29.40
N GLU A 835 -14.92 7.47 -30.41
CA GLU A 835 -14.08 6.48 -31.04
C GLU A 835 -12.58 6.58 -30.72
N ILE A 836 -12.15 7.38 -29.73
CA ILE A 836 -10.83 7.21 -29.12
C ILE A 836 -10.99 7.22 -27.60
N SER A 837 -10.72 6.08 -26.96
CA SER A 837 -10.83 5.93 -25.50
C SER A 837 -9.44 5.58 -24.93
N ILE A 838 -9.00 6.26 -23.87
CA ILE A 838 -7.89 5.79 -23.03
C ILE A 838 -8.53 5.40 -21.71
N TYR A 839 -8.62 4.09 -21.44
CA TYR A 839 -9.03 3.56 -20.14
C TYR A 839 -8.08 2.42 -19.76
N GLU A 840 -7.57 2.45 -18.51
CA GLU A 840 -7.13 1.23 -17.81
C GLU A 840 -8.37 0.35 -17.61
N ASP A 841 -8.35 -0.88 -18.14
CA ASP A 841 -9.56 -1.70 -18.33
C ASP A 841 -10.35 -2.01 -17.04
N ASP A 842 -11.66 -2.06 -17.21
CA ASP A 842 -12.77 -1.89 -16.29
C ASP A 842 -13.20 -3.19 -15.59
N LYS A 843 -13.34 -3.20 -14.25
CA LYS A 843 -14.43 -3.96 -13.58
C LYS A 843 -15.13 -3.20 -12.44
N LEU A 844 -15.45 -1.95 -12.70
CA LEU A 844 -16.80 -1.42 -12.51
C LEU A 844 -17.20 -0.90 -13.89
N SER A 845 -18.17 -1.46 -14.62
CA SER A 845 -19.55 -1.61 -14.19
C SER A 845 -20.34 -2.64 -15.02
N LYS A 846 -21.25 -3.36 -14.35
CA LYS A 846 -22.31 -4.15 -14.99
C LYS A 846 -23.21 -3.29 -15.88
N GLU A 847 -23.26 -3.69 -17.16
CA GLU A 847 -24.26 -3.54 -18.23
C GLU A 847 -25.22 -2.34 -18.26
N LEU A 848 -25.22 -1.65 -19.41
CA LEU A 848 -26.44 -1.20 -20.09
C LEU A 848 -26.58 -2.02 -21.38
N LYS A 849 -27.71 -2.74 -21.51
CA LYS A 849 -28.14 -3.36 -22.77
C LYS A 849 -29.09 -2.41 -23.49
N SER A 850 -28.82 -2.14 -24.77
CA SER A 850 -29.74 -2.41 -25.88
C SER A 850 -29.12 -1.97 -27.21
N ASP A 851 -28.91 -2.97 -28.07
CA ASP A 851 -29.19 -2.97 -29.50
C ASP A 851 -28.45 -2.00 -30.47
N GLU A 852 -27.86 -2.65 -31.47
CA GLU A 852 -27.55 -2.20 -32.83
C GLU A 852 -26.24 -1.44 -33.16
N LYS A 853 -25.33 -2.23 -33.76
CA LYS A 853 -24.48 -1.99 -34.96
C LYS A 853 -23.59 -0.73 -35.04
N THR A 854 -22.29 -1.04 -35.07
CA THR A 854 -21.15 -0.38 -35.74
C THR A 854 -20.83 1.05 -35.32
N ASN A 855 -19.84 1.19 -34.44
CA ASN A 855 -18.87 2.29 -34.41
C ASN A 855 -17.59 1.80 -33.70
N LYS A 856 -16.46 1.80 -34.42
CA LYS A 856 -15.17 1.22 -34.03
C LYS A 856 -14.32 2.30 -33.36
N SER A 857 -14.22 2.23 -32.03
CA SER A 857 -13.34 3.08 -31.22
C SER A 857 -11.89 2.55 -31.15
N TYR A 858 -10.91 3.40 -31.48
CA TYR A 858 -9.48 3.14 -31.37
C TYR A 858 -8.95 3.49 -29.97
N GLN A 859 -8.58 2.51 -29.15
CA GLN A 859 -8.19 2.74 -27.74
C GLN A 859 -6.65 2.60 -27.53
N ILE A 860 -6.09 3.13 -26.43
CA ILE A 860 -4.69 2.87 -26.04
C ILE A 860 -4.66 1.69 -25.05
N TYR A 861 -3.93 0.63 -25.38
CA TYR A 861 -3.91 -0.61 -24.61
C TYR A 861 -2.49 -0.96 -24.15
N ALA A 862 -2.35 -1.86 -23.19
CA ALA A 862 -1.10 -2.58 -22.93
C ALA A 862 -1.31 -4.05 -23.22
N LYS A 863 -0.32 -4.68 -23.86
CA LYS A 863 -0.35 -6.11 -24.12
C LYS A 863 -0.08 -6.87 -22.81
N GLU A 864 -1.08 -7.58 -22.27
CA GLU A 864 -0.85 -8.60 -21.23
C GLU A 864 -0.25 -9.86 -21.88
N GLU A 865 1.02 -10.16 -21.58
CA GLU A 865 1.58 -11.48 -21.89
C GLU A 865 1.08 -12.52 -20.87
N SER A 866 -0.01 -13.20 -21.23
CA SER A 866 -0.33 -14.50 -20.67
C SER A 866 0.50 -15.58 -21.35
N SER A 867 1.36 -16.26 -20.59
CA SER A 867 1.83 -17.60 -20.94
C SER A 867 0.73 -18.61 -20.54
N ASN A 868 0.21 -19.53 -21.34
CA ASN A 868 0.56 -20.00 -22.67
C ASN A 868 -0.61 -20.84 -23.24
N ASN A 869 -0.96 -20.59 -24.50
CA ASN A 869 -1.38 -21.53 -25.56
C ASN A 869 -2.10 -22.85 -25.23
N GLN A 870 -3.37 -22.94 -25.64
CA GLN A 870 -3.66 -23.61 -26.93
C GLN A 870 -4.94 -23.08 -27.60
N SER A 871 -4.78 -22.64 -28.84
CA SER A 871 -5.79 -22.37 -29.87
C SER A 871 -7.03 -21.58 -29.45
N ASN A 872 -6.92 -20.25 -29.50
CA ASN A 872 -7.90 -19.48 -30.26
C ASN A 872 -7.13 -18.42 -31.03
N ALA A 873 -7.31 -18.42 -32.35
CA ALA A 873 -6.99 -17.29 -33.19
C ALA A 873 -7.66 -16.01 -32.65
N ASP A 874 -7.07 -14.86 -32.96
CA ASP A 874 -7.69 -13.52 -32.98
C ASP A 874 -9.01 -13.37 -32.21
N LYS A 875 -8.94 -12.80 -31.01
CA LYS A 875 -10.12 -12.26 -30.33
C LYS A 875 -9.88 -10.92 -29.63
N ASP A 876 -8.88 -10.16 -30.06
CA ASP A 876 -8.89 -8.71 -29.84
C ASP A 876 -8.76 -8.00 -31.19
N ASP A 877 -9.92 -7.88 -31.85
CA ASP A 877 -10.20 -7.06 -33.04
C ASP A 877 -10.19 -5.55 -32.73
N LYS A 878 -9.41 -5.14 -31.73
CA LYS A 878 -9.39 -3.76 -31.25
C LYS A 878 -8.28 -2.98 -31.95
N LEU A 879 -8.68 -2.01 -32.76
CA LEU A 879 -7.79 -1.10 -33.48
C LEU A 879 -7.24 -0.04 -32.51
N GLY A 880 -5.99 0.43 -32.66
CA GLY A 880 -5.42 1.47 -31.77
C GLY A 880 -3.90 1.44 -31.56
N ILE A 881 -3.42 2.25 -30.61
CA ILE A 881 -2.00 2.34 -30.21
C ILE A 881 -1.79 1.47 -28.96
N ASN A 882 -0.97 0.44 -29.05
CA ASN A 882 -0.79 -0.55 -27.99
C ASN A 882 0.61 -0.42 -27.37
N LEU A 883 0.70 0.15 -26.17
CA LEU A 883 1.94 0.15 -25.38
C LEU A 883 2.41 -1.29 -25.23
N LEU A 884 3.68 -1.52 -25.54
CA LEU A 884 4.21 -2.84 -25.83
C LEU A 884 4.29 -3.73 -24.60
N SER A 885 4.20 -3.13 -23.41
CA SER A 885 4.16 -3.78 -22.12
C SER A 885 3.36 -2.95 -21.11
N LYS A 886 2.96 -3.61 -20.01
CA LYS A 886 2.41 -2.92 -18.82
C LYS A 886 3.43 -1.95 -18.21
N GLU A 887 4.73 -2.22 -18.35
CA GLU A 887 5.80 -1.36 -17.82
C GLU A 887 6.02 -0.08 -18.64
N ASP A 888 5.94 -0.14 -19.97
CA ASP A 888 5.92 1.04 -20.84
C ASP A 888 4.67 1.89 -20.56
N MET A 889 3.56 1.24 -20.24
CA MET A 889 2.35 1.90 -19.75
C MET A 889 2.57 2.55 -18.38
N ASP A 890 3.17 1.88 -17.40
CA ASP A 890 3.45 2.44 -16.08
C ASP A 890 4.47 3.58 -16.15
N LYS A 891 5.50 3.49 -17.01
CA LYS A 891 6.49 4.54 -17.27
C LYS A 891 5.88 5.73 -18.02
N PHE A 892 5.02 5.47 -19.00
CA PHE A 892 4.24 6.49 -19.70
C PHE A 892 3.36 7.23 -18.72
N ILE A 893 2.61 6.50 -17.90
CA ILE A 893 1.75 7.04 -16.85
C ILE A 893 2.57 7.84 -15.84
N ASN A 894 3.70 7.33 -15.35
CA ASN A 894 4.56 8.02 -14.39
C ASN A 894 5.21 9.29 -14.97
N SER A 895 5.73 9.23 -16.19
CA SER A 895 6.34 10.39 -16.85
C SER A 895 5.32 11.43 -17.28
N PHE A 896 4.12 10.99 -17.68
CA PHE A 896 2.97 11.84 -17.93
C PHE A 896 2.50 12.50 -16.65
N ASN A 897 2.47 11.77 -15.53
CA ASN A 897 2.18 12.30 -14.20
C ASN A 897 3.28 13.24 -13.68
N GLU A 898 4.54 13.00 -14.01
CA GLU A 898 5.66 13.90 -13.70
C GLU A 898 5.63 15.16 -14.56
N SER A 899 5.37 15.04 -15.87
CA SER A 899 5.13 16.18 -16.78
C SER A 899 3.95 17.01 -16.30
N LYS A 900 2.88 16.34 -15.85
CA LYS A 900 1.69 16.94 -15.23
C LYS A 900 2.03 17.65 -13.92
N SER A 901 2.95 17.10 -13.11
CA SER A 901 3.46 17.73 -11.88
C SER A 901 4.35 18.96 -12.16
N LEU A 902 5.25 18.88 -13.14
CA LEU A 902 6.14 19.99 -13.56
C LEU A 902 5.38 21.16 -14.18
N THR A 903 4.34 20.87 -14.97
CA THR A 903 3.50 21.87 -15.65
C THR A 903 2.32 22.38 -14.80
N ARG A 904 2.18 21.87 -13.56
CA ARG A 904 1.11 22.19 -12.58
C ARG A 904 -0.31 21.91 -13.11
N VAL A 905 -0.50 20.77 -13.77
CA VAL A 905 -1.79 20.36 -14.35
C VAL A 905 -2.57 19.47 -13.37
N ASP A 906 -3.25 20.07 -12.40
CA ASP A 906 -3.83 19.30 -11.27
C ASP A 906 -5.29 18.81 -11.47
N SER A 907 -5.94 19.12 -12.59
CA SER A 907 -7.24 18.54 -12.97
C SER A 907 -7.45 18.59 -14.50
N GLY A 908 -8.11 17.54 -15.03
CA GLY A 908 -8.55 17.27 -16.42
C GLY A 908 -7.99 18.12 -17.58
N MET A 909 -7.29 17.48 -18.51
CA MET A 909 -7.59 17.76 -19.92
C MET A 909 -8.88 17.00 -20.24
N TRP A 910 -9.73 17.58 -21.09
CA TRP A 910 -11.02 17.08 -21.60
C TRP A 910 -12.27 17.50 -20.80
N GLU A 911 -12.69 18.76 -20.96
CA GLU A 911 -14.12 19.09 -21.16
C GLU A 911 -14.30 19.52 -22.63
N ASP A 912 -15.46 19.21 -23.21
CA ASP A 912 -15.80 19.42 -24.63
C ASP A 912 -15.46 20.85 -25.11
N GLY A 913 -14.51 20.97 -26.05
CA GLY A 913 -14.22 22.24 -26.73
C GLY A 913 -12.85 22.38 -27.39
N ASP A 914 -11.83 21.67 -26.89
CA ASP A 914 -10.46 21.78 -27.43
C ASP A 914 -10.24 20.79 -28.59
N LYS A 915 -10.64 21.22 -29.79
CA LYS A 915 -10.22 20.60 -31.06
C LYS A 915 -8.71 20.77 -31.25
N GLU A 916 -7.96 19.66 -31.14
CA GLU A 916 -6.93 19.20 -32.09
C GLU A 916 -6.00 18.16 -31.43
N ILE A 917 -6.09 16.90 -31.86
CA ILE A 917 -5.00 15.92 -31.74
C ILE A 917 -4.51 15.61 -33.16
N ASN A 918 -3.33 16.12 -33.53
CA ASN A 918 -2.57 15.67 -34.70
C ASN A 918 -1.58 14.57 -34.25
N VAL A 919 -1.85 13.30 -34.55
CA VAL A 919 -0.93 12.18 -34.32
C VAL A 919 -0.08 11.95 -35.57
N LEU A 920 1.25 12.03 -35.44
CA LEU A 920 2.25 11.78 -36.50
C LEU A 920 3.06 10.55 -36.10
N ILE A 921 2.98 9.43 -36.85
CA ILE A 921 3.44 8.05 -36.52
C ILE A 921 4.79 7.66 -37.18
N GLU A 922 5.71 7.01 -36.44
CA GLU A 922 6.95 6.35 -36.92
C GLU A 922 7.15 4.99 -36.14
N ILE A 923 7.96 4.00 -36.59
CA ILE A 923 7.90 2.54 -36.17
C ILE A 923 9.27 1.87 -35.77
N LYS A 924 9.26 1.00 -34.71
CA LYS A 924 10.09 -0.16 -34.16
C LYS A 924 11.51 -0.02 -33.55
N ASP A 925 11.80 -0.71 -32.40
CA ASP A 925 13.09 -1.42 -32.05
C ASP A 925 13.12 -2.33 -30.76
N TYR A 926 12.46 -3.52 -30.74
CA TYR A 926 12.74 -4.62 -29.78
C TYR A 926 13.27 -5.86 -30.52
N PRO A 927 14.58 -6.09 -30.54
CA PRO A 927 15.14 -6.95 -31.57
C PRO A 927 15.45 -8.41 -31.15
N PHE A 928 15.41 -8.79 -29.86
CA PHE A 928 15.62 -10.20 -29.45
C PHE A 928 14.32 -10.97 -29.17
N THR A 929 14.27 -12.26 -29.51
CA THR A 929 13.11 -13.15 -29.25
C THR A 929 13.53 -14.52 -28.73
N LEU A 930 12.63 -15.22 -28.02
CA LEU A 930 12.87 -16.62 -27.58
C LEU A 930 13.16 -17.55 -28.76
N SER A 931 12.50 -17.33 -29.90
CA SER A 931 12.75 -18.09 -31.13
C SER A 931 14.21 -17.96 -31.59
N MET A 932 14.80 -16.77 -31.50
CA MET A 932 16.21 -16.56 -31.84
C MET A 932 17.13 -17.36 -30.90
N LEU A 933 16.92 -17.30 -29.58
CA LEU A 933 17.77 -18.04 -28.65
C LEU A 933 17.57 -19.56 -28.71
N LYS A 934 16.36 -20.05 -29.01
CA LYS A 934 16.13 -21.48 -29.28
C LYS A 934 16.87 -21.95 -30.54
N GLN A 935 16.98 -21.09 -31.55
CA GLN A 935 17.78 -21.38 -32.73
C GLN A 935 19.29 -21.34 -32.42
N VAL A 936 19.75 -20.51 -31.47
CA VAL A 936 21.13 -20.52 -30.99
C VAL A 936 21.44 -21.78 -30.19
N PHE A 937 20.73 -22.02 -29.08
CA PHE A 937 20.99 -23.12 -28.14
C PHE A 937 20.16 -24.35 -28.51
N THR A 938 20.68 -25.15 -29.44
CA THR A 938 20.05 -26.40 -29.87
C THR A 938 20.10 -27.45 -28.75
N ASN A 939 19.14 -28.40 -28.73
CA ASN A 939 19.02 -29.47 -27.73
C ASN A 939 18.72 -28.99 -26.30
N ILE A 940 17.96 -27.89 -26.17
CA ILE A 940 17.38 -27.50 -24.88
C ILE A 940 16.15 -28.37 -24.56
N LYS A 941 16.03 -28.79 -23.30
CA LYS A 941 14.86 -29.54 -22.82
C LYS A 941 13.71 -28.59 -22.53
N THR A 942 12.46 -29.05 -22.68
CA THR A 942 11.25 -28.23 -22.43
C THR A 942 11.25 -27.61 -21.03
N ASN A 943 11.76 -28.32 -20.02
CA ASN A 943 11.85 -27.82 -18.64
C ASN A 943 13.02 -26.85 -18.40
N GLN A 944 13.84 -26.55 -19.40
CA GLN A 944 14.94 -25.58 -19.36
C GLN A 944 14.65 -24.33 -20.22
N GLU A 945 13.57 -24.31 -21.02
CA GLU A 945 13.24 -23.19 -21.90
C GLU A 945 13.05 -21.86 -21.16
N TYR A 946 12.61 -21.92 -19.90
CA TYR A 946 12.46 -20.74 -19.05
C TYR A 946 13.79 -19.98 -18.89
N ILE A 947 14.93 -20.68 -18.88
CA ILE A 947 16.25 -20.08 -18.79
C ILE A 947 16.53 -19.21 -20.02
N LEU A 948 16.14 -19.67 -21.22
CA LEU A 948 16.31 -18.85 -22.45
C LEU A 948 15.35 -17.67 -22.48
N GLN A 949 14.14 -17.81 -21.94
CA GLN A 949 13.22 -16.68 -21.83
C GLN A 949 13.79 -15.60 -20.91
N GLU A 950 14.32 -15.97 -19.74
CA GLU A 950 14.98 -15.04 -18.82
C GLU A 950 16.19 -14.34 -19.46
N MET A 951 16.93 -15.00 -20.37
CA MET A 951 17.99 -14.36 -21.16
C MET A 951 17.44 -13.34 -22.17
N VAL A 952 16.31 -13.63 -22.83
CA VAL A 952 15.67 -12.70 -23.78
C VAL A 952 15.16 -11.47 -23.06
N ASP A 953 14.50 -11.69 -21.92
CA ASP A 953 13.97 -10.62 -21.09
C ASP A 953 15.12 -9.72 -20.63
N GLU A 954 16.24 -10.31 -20.22
CA GLU A 954 17.43 -9.54 -19.83
C GLU A 954 18.08 -8.78 -20.98
N LEU A 955 18.17 -9.33 -22.20
CA LEU A 955 18.73 -8.61 -23.36
C LEU A 955 17.87 -7.39 -23.75
N ASN A 956 16.56 -7.57 -23.74
CA ASN A 956 15.60 -6.54 -24.13
C ASN A 956 15.29 -5.53 -23.01
N ARG A 957 15.61 -5.86 -21.76
CA ARG A 957 15.44 -4.99 -20.60
C ARG A 957 16.12 -3.65 -20.85
N ARG A 958 15.49 -2.54 -20.47
CA ARG A 958 16.10 -1.21 -20.43
C ARG A 958 16.66 -0.94 -19.04
N ASP A 959 17.81 -0.28 -18.97
CA ASP A 959 18.29 0.30 -17.72
C ASP A 959 17.60 1.63 -17.40
N ASP A 960 18.02 2.27 -16.30
CA ASP A 960 17.45 3.54 -15.82
C ASP A 960 17.62 4.70 -16.80
N ASP A 961 18.60 4.63 -17.71
CA ASP A 961 18.81 5.61 -18.80
C ASP A 961 17.94 5.29 -20.04
N GLY A 962 17.09 4.27 -19.97
CA GLY A 962 16.28 3.78 -21.09
C GLY A 962 17.09 3.04 -22.16
N ILE A 963 18.36 2.72 -21.91
CA ILE A 963 19.24 2.02 -22.85
C ILE A 963 19.02 0.50 -22.69
N GLN A 964 18.80 -0.21 -23.79
CA GLN A 964 18.62 -1.66 -23.76
C GLN A 964 19.92 -2.36 -23.31
N MET A 965 19.79 -3.39 -22.49
CA MET A 965 20.94 -4.07 -21.90
C MET A 965 21.82 -4.73 -22.96
N TYR A 966 21.28 -5.21 -24.08
CA TYR A 966 22.14 -5.69 -25.18
C TYR A 966 23.09 -4.60 -25.71
N VAL A 967 22.71 -3.31 -25.66
CA VAL A 967 23.58 -2.18 -26.03
C VAL A 967 24.66 -1.97 -24.97
N LYS A 968 24.29 -2.03 -23.68
CA LYS A 968 25.25 -1.95 -22.56
C LYS A 968 26.21 -3.14 -22.54
N TYR A 969 25.74 -4.31 -22.95
CA TYR A 969 26.53 -5.54 -23.12
C TYR A 969 27.34 -5.57 -24.41
N LYS A 970 27.22 -4.57 -25.29
CA LYS A 970 27.91 -4.54 -26.59
C LYS A 970 27.56 -5.77 -27.44
N LEU A 971 26.26 -6.00 -27.57
CA LEU A 971 25.59 -7.05 -28.32
C LEU A 971 24.56 -6.42 -29.29
N ASP A 972 24.91 -5.25 -29.82
CA ASP A 972 24.09 -4.33 -30.61
C ASP A 972 24.39 -4.37 -32.12
N THR A 973 25.33 -5.21 -32.55
CA THR A 973 25.59 -5.46 -33.96
C THR A 973 25.48 -6.94 -34.28
N ARG A 974 25.09 -7.27 -35.51
CA ARG A 974 24.99 -8.64 -36.00
C ARG A 974 26.29 -9.42 -35.78
N ASN A 975 27.43 -8.80 -36.11
CA ASN A 975 28.75 -9.42 -35.94
C ASN A 975 29.04 -9.77 -34.47
N ARG A 976 28.81 -8.82 -33.54
CA ARG A 976 29.03 -9.06 -32.10
C ARG A 976 28.16 -10.20 -31.59
N LEU A 977 26.90 -10.25 -32.02
CA LEU A 977 25.93 -11.28 -31.62
C LEU A 977 26.29 -12.67 -32.12
N GLU A 978 26.62 -12.80 -33.40
CA GLU A 978 26.98 -14.08 -34.00
C GLU A 978 28.25 -14.65 -33.34
N HIS A 979 29.27 -13.82 -33.09
CA HIS A 979 30.48 -14.23 -32.37
C HIS A 979 30.20 -14.57 -30.91
N PHE A 980 29.48 -13.72 -30.19
CA PHE A 980 29.15 -13.96 -28.78
C PHE A 980 28.38 -15.27 -28.61
N PHE A 981 27.27 -15.43 -29.33
CA PHE A 981 26.41 -16.62 -29.21
C PHE A 981 27.03 -17.88 -29.80
N GLY A 982 27.84 -17.78 -30.86
CA GLY A 982 28.61 -18.91 -31.39
C GLY A 982 29.56 -19.48 -30.33
N GLN A 983 30.20 -18.60 -29.56
CA GLN A 983 31.04 -19.00 -28.44
C GLN A 983 30.22 -19.52 -27.26
N CYS A 984 29.09 -18.88 -26.91
CA CYS A 984 28.22 -19.31 -25.81
C CYS A 984 27.64 -20.70 -26.04
N PHE A 985 27.24 -21.03 -27.26
CA PHE A 985 26.72 -22.35 -27.62
C PHE A 985 27.71 -23.48 -27.31
N VAL A 986 29.01 -23.26 -27.54
CA VAL A 986 30.04 -24.30 -27.30
C VAL A 986 30.38 -24.45 -25.82
N GLU A 987 30.31 -23.37 -25.04
CA GLU A 987 30.56 -23.40 -23.59
C GLU A 987 29.38 -23.93 -22.76
N ALA A 988 28.15 -23.71 -23.24
CA ALA A 988 26.92 -24.10 -22.54
C ALA A 988 26.35 -25.43 -23.05
N LYS A 989 27.21 -26.38 -23.44
CA LYS A 989 26.80 -27.72 -23.86
C LYS A 989 27.61 -28.83 -23.22
N THR A 990 26.97 -29.96 -22.96
CA THR A 990 27.64 -31.19 -22.51
C THR A 990 28.44 -31.82 -23.65
N THR A 991 29.24 -32.84 -23.35
CA THR A 991 29.91 -33.67 -24.37
C THR A 991 28.95 -34.36 -25.33
N LYS A 992 27.68 -34.56 -24.93
CA LYS A 992 26.60 -35.08 -25.78
C LYS A 992 25.88 -33.99 -26.59
N GLY A 993 26.20 -32.73 -26.35
CA GLY A 993 25.60 -31.58 -27.02
C GLY A 993 24.29 -31.08 -26.41
N ASP A 994 23.96 -31.50 -25.17
CA ASP A 994 22.78 -31.00 -24.44
C ASP A 994 23.10 -29.66 -23.76
N PHE A 995 22.13 -28.75 -23.68
CA PHE A 995 22.30 -27.47 -22.99
C PHE A 995 22.55 -27.65 -21.48
N THR A 996 23.62 -27.04 -20.96
CA THR A 996 23.95 -27.03 -19.53
C THR A 996 24.60 -25.71 -19.11
N LEU A 997 24.33 -25.28 -17.87
CA LEU A 997 24.99 -24.14 -17.22
C LEU A 997 25.98 -24.57 -16.15
N GLU A 998 26.15 -25.87 -15.91
CA GLU A 998 27.01 -26.40 -14.86
C GLU A 998 27.97 -27.44 -15.44
N GLU A 999 29.21 -27.44 -14.92
CA GLU A 999 30.19 -28.47 -15.22
C GLU A 999 29.81 -29.82 -14.57
N GLU A 1000 29.83 -30.89 -15.36
CA GLU A 1000 29.46 -32.25 -14.92
C GLU A 1000 30.60 -32.96 -14.14
N LEU A 1001 31.03 -32.35 -13.03
CA LEU A 1001 32.16 -32.81 -12.20
C LEU A 1001 32.00 -34.27 -11.72
N GLU A 1002 30.78 -34.73 -11.52
CA GLU A 1002 30.48 -36.10 -11.12
C GLU A 1002 30.87 -37.15 -12.17
N LYS A 1003 31.06 -36.74 -13.43
CA LYS A 1003 31.48 -37.63 -14.53
C LYS A 1003 32.99 -37.69 -14.72
N PHE A 1004 33.76 -36.84 -14.03
CA PHE A 1004 35.22 -36.84 -14.14
C PHE A 1004 35.81 -38.10 -13.51
N THR A 1005 36.91 -38.57 -14.08
CA THR A 1005 37.71 -39.67 -13.52
C THR A 1005 38.99 -39.14 -12.89
N GLU A 1006 39.68 -39.98 -12.13
CA GLU A 1006 41.04 -39.65 -11.65
C GLU A 1006 41.99 -39.29 -12.79
N ASN A 1007 41.86 -39.94 -13.95
CA ASN A 1007 42.68 -39.64 -15.12
C ASN A 1007 42.43 -38.21 -15.63
N ASN A 1008 41.21 -37.69 -15.52
CA ASN A 1008 40.94 -36.30 -15.86
C ASN A 1008 41.69 -35.34 -14.91
N ILE A 1009 41.73 -35.62 -13.61
CA ILE A 1009 42.50 -34.81 -12.65
C ILE A 1009 44.00 -34.90 -12.97
N ILE A 1010 44.50 -36.10 -13.25
CA ILE A 1010 45.91 -36.32 -13.61
C ILE A 1010 46.27 -35.58 -14.89
N SER A 1011 45.41 -35.61 -15.91
CA SER A 1011 45.69 -34.95 -17.20
C SER A 1011 45.71 -33.42 -17.07
N HIS A 1012 44.81 -32.84 -16.28
CA HIS A 1012 44.68 -31.39 -16.15
C HIS A 1012 45.62 -30.80 -15.10
N ARG A 1013 45.91 -31.54 -14.02
CA ARG A 1013 46.60 -31.02 -12.83
C ARG A 1013 47.77 -31.87 -12.34
N GLY A 1014 48.02 -33.02 -12.96
CA GLY A 1014 49.13 -33.92 -12.65
C GLY A 1014 48.83 -34.92 -11.53
N LYS A 1015 49.57 -36.04 -11.51
CA LYS A 1015 49.41 -37.11 -10.51
C LYS A 1015 49.66 -36.65 -9.08
N ALA A 1016 50.62 -35.75 -8.88
CA ALA A 1016 50.91 -35.17 -7.57
C ALA A 1016 49.68 -34.47 -6.98
N ARG A 1017 48.86 -33.82 -7.81
CA ARG A 1017 47.66 -33.11 -7.37
C ARG A 1017 46.55 -34.07 -6.91
N LEU A 1018 46.36 -35.17 -7.63
CA LEU A 1018 45.39 -36.19 -7.24
C LEU A 1018 45.73 -36.78 -5.86
N GLU A 1019 46.99 -37.18 -5.67
CA GLU A 1019 47.44 -37.77 -4.40
C GLU A 1019 47.40 -36.76 -3.24
N GLU A 1020 47.72 -35.50 -3.52
CA GLU A 1020 47.53 -34.41 -2.57
C GLU A 1020 46.05 -34.27 -2.18
N ALA A 1021 45.13 -34.18 -3.16
CA ALA A 1021 43.71 -34.02 -2.90
C ALA A 1021 43.12 -35.17 -2.08
N LYS A 1022 43.54 -36.43 -2.34
CA LYS A 1022 43.17 -37.60 -1.52
C LYS A 1022 43.53 -37.44 -0.06
N LYS A 1023 44.69 -36.83 0.24
CA LYS A 1023 45.15 -36.59 1.61
C LYS A 1023 44.34 -35.51 2.34
N LEU A 1024 43.88 -34.49 1.61
CA LEU A 1024 43.23 -33.31 2.19
C LEU A 1024 41.72 -33.43 2.28
N TYR A 1025 41.13 -34.17 1.34
CA TYR A 1025 39.70 -34.34 1.21
C TYR A 1025 39.30 -35.83 1.24
N PRO A 1026 39.84 -36.65 2.16
CA PRO A 1026 39.55 -38.08 2.20
C PRO A 1026 38.06 -38.37 2.41
N GLN A 1027 37.33 -37.46 3.10
CA GLN A 1027 35.89 -37.58 3.34
C GLN A 1027 35.03 -37.48 2.07
N TYR A 1028 35.57 -36.89 0.99
CA TYR A 1028 34.88 -36.73 -0.29
C TYR A 1028 35.35 -37.73 -1.36
N TYR A 1029 36.46 -38.43 -1.14
CA TYR A 1029 36.99 -39.42 -2.08
C TYR A 1029 36.14 -40.71 -2.06
N ASP A 1030 34.96 -40.64 -2.67
CA ASP A 1030 34.00 -41.74 -2.80
C ASP A 1030 33.41 -41.74 -4.21
N LYS A 1031 33.96 -42.58 -5.08
CA LYS A 1031 33.55 -42.72 -6.49
C LYS A 1031 32.13 -43.30 -6.65
N THR A 1032 31.55 -43.89 -5.60
CA THR A 1032 30.21 -44.48 -5.65
C THR A 1032 29.11 -43.46 -5.33
N ASN A 1033 29.49 -42.33 -4.72
CA ASN A 1033 28.58 -41.24 -4.39
C ASN A 1033 28.84 -40.03 -5.29
N PRO A 1034 28.00 -39.75 -6.30
CA PRO A 1034 28.23 -38.68 -7.27
C PRO A 1034 28.42 -37.29 -6.65
N SER A 1035 27.71 -37.00 -5.56
CA SER A 1035 27.81 -35.69 -4.88
C SER A 1035 29.13 -35.54 -4.12
N LYS A 1036 29.55 -36.56 -3.38
CA LYS A 1036 30.87 -36.56 -2.72
C LYS A 1036 31.99 -36.53 -3.75
N TRP A 1037 31.85 -37.34 -4.80
CA TRP A 1037 32.81 -37.37 -5.89
C TRP A 1037 32.96 -36.02 -6.59
N ALA A 1038 31.86 -35.35 -6.94
CA ALA A 1038 31.88 -34.01 -7.54
C ALA A 1038 32.58 -32.99 -6.62
N LYS A 1039 32.34 -33.04 -5.30
CA LYS A 1039 33.05 -32.22 -4.31
C LYS A 1039 34.54 -32.49 -4.29
N PHE A 1040 34.92 -33.77 -4.28
CA PHE A 1040 36.33 -34.18 -4.37
C PHE A 1040 36.98 -33.66 -5.64
N VAL A 1041 36.35 -33.86 -6.79
CA VAL A 1041 36.85 -33.42 -8.10
C VAL A 1041 36.97 -31.89 -8.13
N GLY A 1042 35.93 -31.16 -7.71
CA GLY A 1042 35.95 -29.68 -7.71
C GLY A 1042 37.08 -29.11 -6.86
N ASN A 1043 37.29 -29.66 -5.65
CA ASN A 1043 38.41 -29.27 -4.80
C ASN A 1043 39.77 -29.70 -5.39
N ALA A 1044 39.86 -30.91 -5.93
CA ALA A 1044 41.08 -31.40 -6.59
C ALA A 1044 41.47 -30.53 -7.79
N MET A 1045 40.49 -30.12 -8.60
CA MET A 1045 40.67 -29.28 -9.78
C MET A 1045 40.96 -27.83 -9.42
N TYR A 1046 40.21 -27.22 -8.50
CA TYR A 1046 40.15 -25.77 -8.39
C TYR A 1046 40.73 -25.16 -7.10
N SER A 1047 41.12 -25.92 -6.08
CA SER A 1047 41.71 -25.27 -4.88
C SER A 1047 43.10 -24.68 -5.19
N ASP A 1048 43.31 -23.40 -4.85
CA ASP A 1048 44.61 -22.75 -5.02
C ASP A 1048 45.55 -23.04 -3.87
N ARG A 1049 46.82 -23.27 -4.18
CA ARG A 1049 47.88 -23.48 -3.18
C ARG A 1049 49.12 -22.70 -3.55
N GLY A 1050 49.13 -21.42 -3.18
CA GLY A 1050 50.33 -20.57 -3.20
C GLY A 1050 50.57 -19.75 -4.46
N LYS A 1051 49.75 -19.88 -5.51
CA LYS A 1051 49.80 -18.99 -6.69
C LYS A 1051 48.62 -18.01 -6.82
N GLY A 1052 47.61 -18.13 -5.95
CA GLY A 1052 46.50 -17.18 -5.80
C GLY A 1052 45.66 -16.89 -7.05
N TYR A 1053 45.72 -17.72 -8.09
CA TYR A 1053 45.16 -17.40 -9.41
C TYR A 1053 43.62 -17.42 -9.47
N LEU A 1054 42.95 -18.33 -8.76
CA LEU A 1054 41.49 -18.41 -8.65
C LEU A 1054 40.96 -17.79 -7.33
N GLY A 1055 41.85 -17.33 -6.44
CA GLY A 1055 41.56 -16.80 -5.11
C GLY A 1055 40.82 -17.76 -4.17
N ASN A 1056 40.98 -19.07 -4.35
CA ASN A 1056 40.35 -20.06 -3.50
C ASN A 1056 41.20 -20.31 -2.23
N ASP A 1057 40.62 -20.10 -1.04
CA ASP A 1057 41.38 -20.01 0.23
C ASP A 1057 41.51 -21.36 0.98
N GLY A 1058 41.09 -22.47 0.35
CA GLY A 1058 41.03 -23.80 0.96
C GLY A 1058 39.61 -24.23 1.31
N GLY A 1059 39.46 -25.26 2.15
CA GLY A 1059 38.15 -25.87 2.41
C GLY A 1059 37.49 -26.39 1.13
N ASP A 1060 36.20 -26.06 0.96
CA ASP A 1060 35.37 -26.47 -0.18
C ASP A 1060 35.26 -25.39 -1.28
N ASP A 1061 36.09 -24.35 -1.25
CA ASP A 1061 36.04 -23.26 -2.22
C ASP A 1061 36.22 -23.76 -3.67
N GLY A 1062 37.02 -24.82 -3.88
CA GLY A 1062 37.21 -25.38 -5.22
C GLY A 1062 35.91 -25.92 -5.81
N PHE A 1063 35.08 -26.60 -5.01
CA PHE A 1063 33.75 -27.03 -5.42
C PHE A 1063 32.75 -25.89 -5.43
N ASN A 1064 32.74 -25.04 -4.40
CA ASN A 1064 31.74 -23.96 -4.25
C ASN A 1064 31.82 -22.94 -5.38
N PHE A 1065 33.03 -22.68 -5.91
CA PHE A 1065 33.30 -21.78 -7.03
C PHE A 1065 33.74 -22.54 -8.29
N ARG A 1066 33.22 -23.75 -8.52
CA ARG A 1066 33.34 -24.48 -9.79
C ARG A 1066 32.68 -23.74 -10.95
N GLY A 1067 32.99 -24.15 -12.18
CA GLY A 1067 32.42 -23.58 -13.40
C GLY A 1067 30.89 -23.57 -13.42
N ARG A 1068 30.31 -22.38 -13.56
CA ARG A 1068 28.86 -22.17 -13.74
C ARG A 1068 28.53 -21.05 -14.74
N GLY A 1069 27.29 -21.05 -15.22
CA GLY A 1069 26.78 -20.09 -16.20
C GLY A 1069 27.25 -20.40 -17.63
N ILE A 1070 26.86 -19.56 -18.58
CA ILE A 1070 27.09 -19.79 -20.02
C ILE A 1070 28.59 -19.87 -20.36
N LYS A 1071 29.43 -19.10 -19.65
CA LYS A 1071 30.88 -19.04 -19.88
C LYS A 1071 31.71 -19.75 -18.80
N GLN A 1072 31.07 -20.62 -17.99
CA GLN A 1072 31.76 -21.43 -16.97
C GLN A 1072 32.66 -20.60 -16.03
N LEU A 1073 32.09 -19.56 -15.42
CA LEU A 1073 32.80 -18.70 -14.45
C LEU A 1073 33.33 -19.57 -13.30
N THR A 1074 34.63 -19.52 -13.05
CA THR A 1074 35.32 -20.45 -12.13
C THR A 1074 36.29 -19.71 -11.21
N GLY A 1075 36.27 -20.02 -9.92
CA GLY A 1075 37.18 -19.47 -8.90
C GLY A 1075 36.63 -18.28 -8.13
N LYS A 1076 36.80 -18.27 -6.81
CA LYS A 1076 36.26 -17.24 -5.89
C LYS A 1076 36.68 -15.82 -6.26
N PHE A 1077 37.89 -15.63 -6.76
CA PHE A 1077 38.38 -14.34 -7.25
C PHE A 1077 37.53 -13.84 -8.44
N ASN A 1078 37.30 -14.71 -9.43
CA ASN A 1078 36.51 -14.36 -10.61
C ASN A 1078 35.04 -14.11 -10.26
N TYR A 1079 34.47 -14.86 -9.30
CA TYR A 1079 33.14 -14.58 -8.76
C TYR A 1079 33.07 -13.24 -8.04
N LYS A 1080 34.08 -12.87 -7.25
CA LYS A 1080 34.18 -11.55 -6.59
C LYS A 1080 34.29 -10.42 -7.61
N ASP A 1081 35.14 -10.59 -8.62
CA ASP A 1081 35.36 -9.58 -9.66
C ASP A 1081 34.13 -9.39 -10.54
N PHE A 1082 33.47 -10.49 -10.94
CA PHE A 1082 32.18 -10.44 -11.61
C PHE A 1082 31.14 -9.70 -10.76
N ASN A 1083 31.00 -10.10 -9.49
CA ASN A 1083 30.05 -9.47 -8.57
C ASN A 1083 30.33 -7.96 -8.48
N LYS A 1084 31.57 -7.55 -8.24
CA LYS A 1084 31.94 -6.14 -8.17
C LYS A 1084 31.68 -5.40 -9.48
N TYR A 1085 32.07 -5.98 -10.61
CA TYR A 1085 31.90 -5.35 -11.91
C TYR A 1085 30.43 -5.13 -12.26
N ALA A 1086 29.60 -6.16 -12.08
CA ALA A 1086 28.19 -6.08 -12.43
C ALA A 1086 27.44 -5.01 -11.60
N HIS A 1087 27.73 -4.92 -10.29
CA HIS A 1087 27.16 -3.85 -9.45
C HIS A 1087 27.71 -2.47 -9.81
N ASN A 1088 29.02 -2.35 -10.06
CA ASN A 1088 29.63 -1.07 -10.46
C ASN A 1088 29.11 -0.54 -11.80
N ASN A 1089 28.61 -1.42 -12.67
CA ASN A 1089 28.00 -1.05 -13.95
C ASN A 1089 26.47 -0.99 -13.87
N TYR A 1090 25.88 -1.11 -12.67
CA TYR A 1090 24.43 -1.09 -12.44
C TYR A 1090 23.66 -2.15 -13.24
N TRP A 1091 24.28 -3.32 -13.46
CA TRP A 1091 23.65 -4.43 -14.16
C TRP A 1091 22.76 -5.29 -13.26
N LEU A 1092 22.94 -5.18 -11.93
CA LEU A 1092 22.31 -6.02 -10.92
C LEU A 1092 21.92 -5.21 -9.67
N ASP A 1093 20.90 -5.69 -8.97
CA ASP A 1093 20.39 -5.11 -7.72
C ASP A 1093 21.37 -5.32 -6.55
N GLU A 1094 21.43 -4.37 -5.62
CA GLU A 1094 22.40 -4.36 -4.50
C GLU A 1094 22.33 -5.60 -3.58
N GLU A 1095 21.18 -6.29 -3.52
CA GLU A 1095 20.97 -7.47 -2.68
C GLU A 1095 21.58 -8.76 -3.26
N VAL A 1096 21.94 -8.77 -4.56
CA VAL A 1096 22.46 -9.97 -5.25
C VAL A 1096 23.94 -10.17 -4.93
N ASN A 1097 24.33 -11.39 -4.52
CA ASN A 1097 25.72 -11.67 -4.17
C ASN A 1097 26.17 -13.09 -4.59
N PHE A 1098 26.98 -13.16 -5.66
CA PHE A 1098 27.45 -14.46 -6.19
C PHE A 1098 28.60 -15.09 -5.40
N VAL A 1099 29.17 -14.38 -4.42
CA VAL A 1099 30.15 -14.96 -3.49
C VAL A 1099 29.43 -15.77 -2.41
N ASN A 1100 28.30 -15.26 -1.92
CA ASN A 1100 27.45 -15.93 -0.93
C ASN A 1100 26.50 -16.95 -1.57
N SER A 1101 26.11 -16.73 -2.84
CA SER A 1101 25.13 -17.55 -3.56
C SER A 1101 25.58 -17.86 -5.00
N PRO A 1102 26.66 -18.64 -5.19
CA PRO A 1102 27.22 -18.93 -6.51
C PRO A 1102 26.31 -19.78 -7.41
N ASP A 1103 25.37 -20.53 -6.83
CA ASP A 1103 24.41 -21.37 -7.57
C ASP A 1103 23.36 -20.54 -8.34
N LEU A 1104 23.25 -19.23 -8.09
CA LEU A 1104 22.37 -18.36 -8.89
C LEU A 1104 22.69 -18.40 -10.39
N LEU A 1105 23.94 -18.66 -10.76
CA LEU A 1105 24.38 -18.76 -12.17
C LEU A 1105 23.83 -19.99 -12.92
N ILE A 1106 23.22 -20.95 -12.22
CA ILE A 1106 22.60 -22.16 -12.82
C ILE A 1106 21.09 -22.21 -12.61
N LEU A 1107 20.57 -21.43 -11.66
CA LEU A 1107 19.14 -21.40 -11.34
C LEU A 1107 18.37 -20.35 -12.16
N ASP A 1108 19.07 -19.32 -12.67
CA ASP A 1108 18.48 -18.14 -13.31
C ASP A 1108 19.24 -17.76 -14.59
N GLY A 1109 18.50 -17.70 -15.71
CA GLY A 1109 19.02 -17.38 -17.04
C GLY A 1109 19.55 -15.95 -17.18
N LYS A 1110 18.98 -14.99 -16.44
CA LYS A 1110 19.47 -13.60 -16.39
C LYS A 1110 20.91 -13.60 -15.89
N TYR A 1111 21.17 -14.16 -14.70
CA TYR A 1111 22.51 -14.15 -14.12
C TYR A 1111 23.52 -14.96 -14.94
N ALA A 1112 23.07 -16.07 -15.55
CA ALA A 1112 23.89 -16.83 -16.49
C ALA A 1112 24.35 -15.98 -17.69
N LEU A 1113 23.46 -15.19 -18.30
CA LEU A 1113 23.78 -14.27 -19.39
C LEU A 1113 24.66 -13.11 -18.94
N VAL A 1114 24.33 -12.46 -17.82
CA VAL A 1114 25.08 -11.31 -17.30
C VAL A 1114 26.54 -11.70 -17.00
N SER A 1115 26.77 -12.90 -16.47
CA SER A 1115 28.13 -13.44 -16.27
C SER A 1115 28.91 -13.62 -17.59
N ALA A 1116 28.23 -13.99 -18.68
CA ALA A 1116 28.82 -14.09 -20.00
C ALA A 1116 29.09 -12.71 -20.63
N ALA A 1117 28.16 -11.77 -20.47
CA ALA A 1117 28.31 -10.38 -20.91
C ALA A 1117 29.45 -9.68 -20.16
N TYR A 1118 29.63 -9.96 -18.87
CA TYR A 1118 30.80 -9.54 -18.11
C TYR A 1118 32.08 -10.01 -18.78
N PHE A 1119 32.23 -11.32 -19.05
CA PHE A 1119 33.44 -11.83 -19.71
C PHE A 1119 33.64 -11.22 -21.11
N TRP A 1120 32.56 -10.96 -21.83
CA TRP A 1120 32.59 -10.31 -23.15
C TRP A 1120 33.10 -8.87 -23.13
N THR A 1121 32.70 -8.10 -22.11
CA THR A 1121 32.94 -6.65 -22.04
C THR A 1121 34.16 -6.24 -21.22
N ILE A 1122 34.69 -7.12 -20.36
CA ILE A 1122 35.85 -6.76 -19.53
C ILE A 1122 37.06 -6.38 -20.39
N GLU A 1123 37.72 -5.31 -19.96
CA GLU A 1123 38.93 -4.80 -20.57
C GLU A 1123 40.13 -5.69 -20.23
N ARG A 1124 40.88 -6.09 -21.26
CA ARG A 1124 42.05 -6.96 -21.14
C ARG A 1124 43.34 -6.25 -21.57
N PRO A 1125 44.49 -6.59 -20.96
CA PRO A 1125 45.76 -5.98 -21.30
C PRO A 1125 46.46 -6.65 -22.51
N LYS A 1126 46.88 -5.79 -23.45
CA LYS A 1126 48.00 -5.88 -24.42
C LYS A 1126 47.82 -6.54 -25.81
N PRO A 1127 48.54 -5.98 -26.82
CA PRO A 1127 49.50 -4.86 -26.76
C PRO A 1127 48.87 -3.46 -26.55
N LYS A 1128 47.55 -3.33 -26.73
CA LYS A 1128 46.69 -2.24 -26.22
C LYS A 1128 45.57 -2.83 -25.37
N LYS A 1129 44.85 -2.00 -24.60
CA LYS A 1129 43.62 -2.42 -23.91
C LYS A 1129 42.60 -2.87 -24.97
N TYR A 1130 42.02 -4.05 -24.82
CA TYR A 1130 41.05 -4.59 -25.77
C TYR A 1130 39.91 -5.33 -25.08
N ARG A 1131 38.78 -5.47 -25.77
CA ARG A 1131 37.59 -6.22 -25.35
C ARG A 1131 37.18 -7.21 -26.45
N LEU A 1132 36.40 -8.23 -26.10
CA LEU A 1132 36.05 -9.25 -27.09
C LEU A 1132 35.12 -8.72 -28.20
N TYR A 1133 34.24 -7.78 -27.88
CA TYR A 1133 33.39 -7.16 -28.90
C TYR A 1133 34.18 -6.33 -29.91
N GLU A 1134 35.30 -5.73 -29.50
CA GLU A 1134 36.16 -4.95 -30.40
C GLU A 1134 36.84 -5.86 -31.43
N ILE A 1135 37.21 -7.08 -31.03
CA ILE A 1135 37.71 -8.11 -31.97
C ILE A 1135 36.60 -8.55 -32.92
N ALA A 1136 35.36 -8.71 -32.42
CA ALA A 1136 34.23 -9.07 -33.27
C ALA A 1136 33.90 -8.01 -34.33
N ASP A 1137 34.15 -6.73 -34.03
CA ASP A 1137 33.96 -5.61 -34.96
C ASP A 1137 34.94 -5.63 -36.15
N GLU A 1138 36.03 -6.41 -36.08
CA GLU A 1138 36.98 -6.61 -37.20
C GLU A 1138 36.41 -7.54 -38.30
N SER A 1139 35.22 -8.11 -38.09
CA SER A 1139 34.55 -9.01 -39.04
C SER A 1139 34.20 -8.32 -40.36
N LYS A 1140 34.39 -9.04 -41.47
CA LYS A 1140 34.06 -8.58 -42.82
C LYS A 1140 32.78 -9.24 -43.32
N ALA A 1141 31.92 -8.47 -43.99
CA ALA A 1141 30.58 -8.90 -44.43
C ALA A 1141 30.60 -10.10 -45.40
N ASP A 1142 31.61 -10.19 -46.27
CA ASP A 1142 31.73 -11.22 -47.32
C ASP A 1142 32.76 -12.31 -46.99
N SER A 1143 33.17 -12.45 -45.72
CA SER A 1143 34.16 -13.43 -45.25
C SER A 1143 33.53 -14.48 -44.33
N ASP A 1144 34.14 -15.64 -44.19
CA ASP A 1144 33.77 -16.63 -43.17
C ASP A 1144 34.19 -16.22 -41.73
N ASN A 1145 35.00 -15.16 -41.61
CA ASN A 1145 35.53 -14.61 -40.36
C ASN A 1145 36.15 -15.67 -39.42
N SER A 1146 36.66 -16.75 -39.99
CA SER A 1146 37.21 -17.91 -39.27
C SER A 1146 38.43 -17.53 -38.40
N ASP A 1147 39.22 -16.57 -38.88
CA ASP A 1147 40.34 -15.94 -38.16
C ASP A 1147 39.88 -15.15 -36.93
N ILE A 1148 38.79 -14.39 -37.05
CA ILE A 1148 38.20 -13.64 -35.93
C ILE A 1148 37.64 -14.58 -34.86
N VAL A 1149 36.95 -15.66 -35.27
CA VAL A 1149 36.49 -16.71 -34.35
C VAL A 1149 37.67 -17.31 -33.60
N GLU A 1150 38.80 -17.55 -34.28
CA GLU A 1150 40.02 -18.09 -33.67
C GLU A 1150 40.67 -17.11 -32.69
N HIS A 1151 40.70 -15.81 -32.99
CA HIS A 1151 41.20 -14.77 -32.09
C HIS A 1151 40.37 -14.71 -30.80
N ILE A 1152 39.03 -14.65 -30.90
CA ILE A 1152 38.13 -14.65 -29.75
C ILE A 1152 38.27 -15.95 -28.94
N THR A 1153 38.37 -17.10 -29.64
CA THR A 1153 38.55 -18.41 -29.01
C THR A 1153 39.85 -18.46 -28.22
N THR A 1154 40.95 -17.89 -28.73
CA THR A 1154 42.24 -17.89 -28.04
C THR A 1154 42.17 -17.16 -26.69
N VAL A 1155 41.27 -16.19 -26.55
CA VAL A 1155 41.06 -15.46 -25.29
C VAL A 1155 40.17 -16.26 -24.33
N ILE A 1156 39.09 -16.87 -24.83
CA ILE A 1156 38.17 -17.69 -24.02
C ILE A 1156 38.86 -18.98 -23.55
N ASN A 1157 39.57 -19.63 -24.46
CA ASN A 1157 40.29 -20.87 -24.25
C ASN A 1157 41.64 -20.85 -24.99
N PRO A 1158 42.74 -20.49 -24.32
CA PRO A 1158 44.08 -20.37 -24.94
C PRO A 1158 44.60 -21.65 -25.59
N GLN A 1159 44.10 -22.82 -25.19
CA GLN A 1159 44.46 -24.12 -25.82
C GLN A 1159 43.70 -24.37 -27.14
N LYS A 1160 42.79 -23.47 -27.52
CA LYS A 1160 41.93 -23.55 -28.71
C LYS A 1160 41.08 -24.83 -28.77
N LEU A 1161 40.77 -25.43 -27.61
CA LEU A 1161 39.91 -26.62 -27.56
C LEU A 1161 38.50 -26.26 -28.04
N GLY A 1162 37.99 -27.08 -28.96
CA GLY A 1162 36.68 -26.88 -29.60
C GLY A 1162 36.65 -25.73 -30.62
N LEU A 1163 37.80 -25.26 -31.12
CA LEU A 1163 37.86 -24.18 -32.12
C LEU A 1163 36.98 -24.46 -33.35
N GLU A 1164 37.07 -25.65 -33.93
CA GLU A 1164 36.27 -26.00 -35.11
C GLU A 1164 34.77 -26.01 -34.80
N HIS A 1165 34.36 -26.49 -33.62
CA HIS A 1165 32.96 -26.41 -33.19
C HIS A 1165 32.47 -24.97 -33.01
N ARG A 1166 33.35 -24.03 -32.63
CA ARG A 1166 33.01 -22.60 -32.50
C ARG A 1166 32.85 -21.96 -33.88
N LYS A 1167 33.73 -22.32 -34.85
CA LYS A 1167 33.60 -21.91 -36.25
C LYS A 1167 32.31 -22.41 -36.88
N GLU A 1168 31.98 -23.69 -36.65
CA GLU A 1168 30.71 -24.29 -37.10
C GLU A 1168 29.50 -23.59 -36.48
N ALA A 1169 29.54 -23.31 -35.17
CA ALA A 1169 28.46 -22.63 -34.46
C ALA A 1169 28.24 -21.19 -34.97
N TYR A 1170 29.32 -20.43 -35.12
CA TYR A 1170 29.29 -19.09 -35.70
C TYR A 1170 28.68 -19.11 -37.09
N LYS A 1171 29.20 -19.96 -37.99
CA LYS A 1171 28.70 -20.12 -39.36
C LYS A 1171 27.21 -20.46 -39.38
N ARG A 1172 26.78 -21.42 -38.56
CA ARG A 1172 25.37 -21.83 -38.47
C ARG A 1172 24.45 -20.69 -38.04
N ILE A 1173 24.82 -19.94 -37.00
CA ILE A 1173 24.02 -18.82 -36.49
C ILE A 1173 23.92 -17.71 -37.54
N ARG A 1174 25.04 -17.40 -38.21
CA ARG A 1174 25.11 -16.39 -39.27
C ARG A 1174 24.28 -16.78 -40.50
N ASP A 1175 24.48 -17.98 -41.02
CA ASP A 1175 23.83 -18.46 -42.25
C ASP A 1175 22.32 -18.63 -42.04
N ALA A 1176 21.88 -18.98 -40.83
CA ALA A 1176 20.46 -19.00 -40.43
C ALA A 1176 19.83 -17.60 -40.32
N ASN A 1177 20.61 -16.52 -40.46
CA ASN A 1177 20.14 -15.13 -40.41
C ASN A 1177 19.38 -14.79 -39.12
N ILE A 1178 19.72 -15.45 -38.01
CA ILE A 1178 19.03 -15.32 -36.73
C ILE A 1178 19.02 -13.85 -36.26
N PHE A 1179 20.16 -13.16 -36.42
CA PHE A 1179 20.34 -11.77 -36.00
C PHE A 1179 20.42 -10.79 -37.17
N LYS A 1180 19.78 -11.11 -38.32
CA LYS A 1180 19.84 -10.28 -39.53
C LYS A 1180 19.35 -8.85 -39.31
N MET A 1181 18.44 -8.62 -38.37
CA MET A 1181 17.92 -7.28 -38.07
C MET A 1181 18.94 -6.34 -37.38
N PHE A 1182 20.08 -6.85 -36.92
CA PHE A 1182 21.15 -6.07 -36.29
C PHE A 1182 22.30 -5.73 -37.27
N GLN A 1183 22.05 -5.93 -38.56
CA GLN A 1183 22.97 -5.57 -39.65
C GLN A 1183 22.71 -4.13 -40.06
#